data_AF-A0A3Q0JD53-F1
#
_entry.id   AF-A0A3Q0JD53-F1
#
_cell.length_a   1.000
_cell.length_b   1.000
_cell.length_c   1.000
_cell.angle_alpha   90.00
_cell.angle_beta   90.00
_cell.angle_gamma   90.00
#
_symmetry.space_group_name_H-M   'P 1'
#
loop_
_entity.id
_entity.type
_entity.pdbx_description
1 polymer ?
#
loop_
_entity_poly.entity_id
_entity_poly.type
_entity_poly.pdbx_seq_one_letter_code
_entity_poly.pdbx_strand_id
1 'polypeptide(L)'
;MRRVESDAQWSLMCPNACRGLSDSWGEKFDDLYKKYEAEGKFIRQVPARKLWFAILDSQIKYIYIYTHARPGAFAIYLEPWHGDIFDFLELKKNTGKEEFRARDLFYGLWIPDEFMRRVESDAQWSLMCPNTCRGLSDSWGEKFDDLYKKYEAEGKFIRQVPARKLWFAILDSQIETGTPYMLYKDACNRKSNQQNLGTIKCSNLCTEIVEYTSKDEVAVCNLASIALNMYINPADKTYNFTKLKDVAKIVTKNLNKIIDVNFYPVEEARNSNMRHRPIGIGVQGLADLFIQMRLPFDCNESRLLNKQIFETIYYGALEASCEIAARDGPYQTYEGSPVSQGILQYDMWGVTPTDLWDWAALKEKIAKHGVRNSLLIAPMPTASTAQILGNNESFEPYTSNIYSRRVLSGEFQVVNHHLLRDLVELGLWDDNMKDQLIVNNGSIQDIEGIPQKLKDLYKTVWEIPQKTVLDMAADRGAFIDQSQSLNIYMAEINYAKMSSMHFHGWKLGLKTGMYYLRTKPAANAIQFTIDKTKMANAMASKDARSQEEIQADQEQAMAAMICRRDNKEDCMMCGACIGVQGLADLFIQMRLPFDCNESRLLNKQIFETIYYGALEASCEIAARDGPYQTYEGSPVSQGILQYDMWGVTPTDLWDWAALKEKIAKHGVRNSLLIAPMPTASTAQILGNNESFEPYTSNIYSRRVLSGEFQVVNHHLLRDLVELGLWDDNMKDQLIVNNGSIQDIEGIPQKLKDLYKTVWEIPQKTVLDMAADRGAFIDQSQSLNIYMAEINYAKMSSMHFHGWKLGLKTGMYYLRTKPAANAIQFTIDKTKMANAMASKDTRSQEEIQADQEQAMAAMICRRDNKEDCMMCGA
;
A
#
# COMPACT_ATOMS: atom_id res chain seq x y z
N MET A 1 13.43 6.46 27.37
CA MET A 1 14.08 6.62 26.05
C MET A 1 15.22 5.62 25.87
N ARG A 2 16.27 5.59 26.70
CA ARG A 2 17.40 4.61 26.60
C ARG A 2 17.10 3.10 26.75
N ARG A 3 15.86 2.70 27.07
CA ARG A 3 15.44 1.29 27.13
C ARG A 3 14.76 0.78 25.85
N VAL A 4 14.57 1.65 24.85
CA VAL A 4 13.95 1.32 23.56
C VAL A 4 15.00 1.24 22.44
N GLU A 5 16.23 1.67 22.72
CA GLU A 5 17.32 1.80 21.75
C GLU A 5 18.00 0.47 21.38
N SER A 6 17.82 -0.60 22.17
CA SER A 6 18.44 -1.91 21.92
C SER A 6 17.54 -2.93 21.19
N ASP A 7 16.24 -2.64 21.07
CA ASP A 7 15.21 -3.68 20.78
C ASP A 7 14.64 -3.57 19.36
N ALA A 8 15.18 -2.67 18.54
CA ALA A 8 14.55 -2.16 17.31
C ALA A 8 14.76 -3.01 16.03
N GLN A 9 15.28 -4.24 16.14
CA GLN A 9 15.48 -5.13 14.97
C GLN A 9 14.37 -6.16 14.75
N TRP A 10 13.34 -6.20 15.59
CA TRP A 10 12.29 -7.21 15.51
C TRP A 10 10.91 -6.57 15.65
N SER A 11 9.95 -7.12 14.92
CA SER A 11 8.51 -6.80 14.92
C SER A 11 7.86 -7.08 16.28
N LEU A 12 8.39 -6.48 17.35
CA LEU A 12 7.78 -6.49 18.66
C LEU A 12 6.48 -5.71 18.52
N MET A 13 5.39 -6.48 18.40
CA MET A 13 4.11 -6.13 18.98
C MET A 13 4.43 -5.42 20.29
N CYS A 14 3.91 -4.21 20.46
CA CYS A 14 4.16 -3.48 21.69
C CYS A 14 2.94 -3.69 22.60
N PRO A 15 2.84 -4.78 23.40
CA PRO A 15 1.96 -4.81 24.56
C PRO A 15 2.15 -3.59 25.45
N ASN A 16 3.36 -3.00 25.47
CA ASN A 16 3.64 -1.74 26.17
C ASN A 16 2.89 -0.52 25.59
N ALA A 17 2.44 -0.55 24.34
CA ALA A 17 1.55 0.48 23.79
C ALA A 17 0.09 0.26 24.26
N CYS A 18 -0.45 -0.96 24.20
CA CYS A 18 -1.77 -1.24 24.80
C CYS A 18 -1.79 -0.97 26.32
N ARG A 19 -0.64 -1.17 26.98
CA ARG A 19 -0.41 -0.81 28.38
C ARG A 19 -0.41 0.70 28.62
N GLY A 20 0.14 1.51 27.72
CA GLY A 20 0.16 2.96 27.84
C GLY A 20 -1.23 3.62 27.86
N LEU A 21 -2.22 2.95 27.26
CA LEU A 21 -3.62 3.40 27.22
C LEU A 21 -4.47 2.90 28.41
N SER A 22 -4.11 1.75 29.01
CA SER A 22 -4.85 1.16 30.14
C SER A 22 -4.28 1.54 31.52
N ASP A 23 -2.96 1.73 31.63
CA ASP A 23 -2.29 2.22 32.84
C ASP A 23 -2.00 3.73 32.73
N SER A 24 -1.77 4.37 33.87
CA SER A 24 -1.60 5.82 34.14
C SER A 24 -0.52 6.59 33.34
N TRP A 25 -0.07 6.12 32.17
CA TRP A 25 0.93 6.77 31.33
C TRP A 25 0.39 7.98 30.57
N GLY A 26 -0.88 7.94 30.15
CA GLY A 26 -1.57 9.15 29.64
C GLY A 26 -1.53 10.28 30.66
N GLU A 27 -1.72 9.97 31.96
CA GLU A 27 -1.62 10.95 33.05
C GLU A 27 -0.18 11.29 33.45
N LYS A 28 0.79 10.36 33.45
CA LYS A 28 2.21 10.73 33.65
C LYS A 28 2.73 11.61 32.53
N PHE A 29 2.25 11.40 31.31
CA PHE A 29 2.55 12.23 30.15
C PHE A 29 1.77 13.55 30.20
N ASP A 30 0.51 13.56 30.65
CA ASP A 30 -0.25 14.79 30.95
C ASP A 30 0.38 15.57 32.11
N ASP A 31 0.93 14.92 33.14
CA ASP A 31 1.65 15.54 34.27
C ASP A 31 3.01 16.07 33.82
N LEU A 32 3.73 15.32 32.97
CA LEU A 32 4.93 15.83 32.30
C LEU A 32 4.58 17.04 31.43
N TYR A 33 3.51 16.94 30.65
CA TYR A 33 3.04 17.99 29.74
C TYR A 33 2.62 19.23 30.52
N LYS A 34 1.82 19.09 31.58
CA LYS A 34 1.45 20.16 32.52
C LYS A 34 2.67 20.75 33.22
N LYS A 35 3.67 19.93 33.56
CA LYS A 35 4.95 20.40 34.13
C LYS A 35 5.73 21.23 33.11
N TYR A 36 5.86 20.79 31.87
CA TYR A 36 6.54 21.53 30.80
C TYR A 36 5.74 22.75 30.31
N GLU A 37 4.41 22.71 30.40
CA GLU A 37 3.48 23.83 30.18
C GLU A 37 3.64 24.89 31.29
N ALA A 38 3.73 24.48 32.56
CA ALA A 38 4.03 25.35 33.69
C ALA A 38 5.44 25.98 33.62
N GLU A 39 6.38 25.32 32.96
CA GLU A 39 7.72 25.84 32.63
C GLU A 39 7.75 26.74 31.37
N GLY A 40 6.61 26.96 30.70
CA GLY A 40 6.50 27.85 29.53
C GLY A 40 7.12 27.31 28.23
N LYS A 41 7.35 26.00 28.12
CA LYS A 41 8.12 25.39 27.02
C LYS A 41 7.27 24.75 25.90
N PHE A 42 5.94 24.79 25.97
CA PHE A 42 5.05 24.19 24.97
C PHE A 42 3.92 25.11 24.52
N ILE A 43 3.64 25.11 23.20
CA ILE A 43 2.55 25.86 22.57
C ILE A 43 1.24 25.05 22.66
N ARG A 44 0.17 25.77 23.00
CA ARG A 44 -1.11 25.35 23.62
C ARG A 44 -2.10 24.54 22.77
N GLN A 45 -1.69 23.71 21.80
CA GLN A 45 -2.63 23.27 20.74
C GLN A 45 -2.88 21.75 20.57
N VAL A 46 -2.19 20.85 21.25
CA VAL A 46 -2.35 19.38 21.02
C VAL A 46 -2.58 18.62 22.33
N PRO A 47 -3.68 17.85 22.50
CA PRO A 47 -3.89 16.99 23.67
C PRO A 47 -2.75 15.97 23.83
N ALA A 48 -2.20 15.81 25.04
CA ALA A 48 -0.97 15.04 25.27
C ALA A 48 -1.06 13.56 24.87
N ARG A 49 -2.27 12.98 24.88
CA ARG A 49 -2.52 11.60 24.41
C ARG A 49 -2.40 11.44 22.89
N LYS A 50 -2.70 12.48 22.11
CA LYS A 50 -2.49 12.50 20.64
C LYS A 50 -1.00 12.60 20.31
N LEU A 51 -0.25 13.37 21.11
CA LEU A 51 1.20 13.44 21.01
C LEU A 51 1.87 12.07 21.26
N TRP A 52 1.29 11.23 22.12
CA TRP A 52 1.81 9.89 22.38
C TRP A 52 1.71 8.95 21.15
N PHE A 53 0.59 8.98 20.42
CA PHE A 53 0.47 8.24 19.15
C PHE A 53 1.42 8.77 18.08
N ALA A 54 1.56 10.10 17.96
CA ALA A 54 2.51 10.71 17.03
C ALA A 54 3.97 10.33 17.35
N ILE A 55 4.32 10.16 18.63
CA ILE A 55 5.65 9.65 19.04
C ILE A 55 5.84 8.21 18.57
N LEU A 56 4.86 7.33 18.75
CA LEU A 56 4.95 5.94 18.29
C LEU A 56 5.07 5.86 16.76
N ASP A 57 4.28 6.66 16.05
CA ASP A 57 4.33 6.79 14.59
C ASP A 57 5.70 7.29 14.11
N SER A 58 6.26 8.28 14.80
CA SER A 58 7.62 8.79 14.52
C SER A 58 8.71 7.76 14.81
N GLN A 59 8.53 6.90 15.83
CA GLN A 59 9.48 5.82 16.13
C GLN A 59 9.54 4.79 15.01
N ILE A 60 8.40 4.42 14.41
CA ILE A 60 8.37 3.53 13.24
C ILE A 60 9.23 4.11 12.10
N LYS A 61 9.04 5.41 11.81
CA LYS A 61 9.80 6.12 10.78
C LYS A 61 11.29 6.17 11.09
N TYR A 62 11.64 6.44 12.34
CA TYR A 62 13.04 6.53 12.78
C TYR A 62 13.77 5.19 12.63
N ILE A 63 13.15 4.09 13.05
CA ILE A 63 13.75 2.73 12.97
C ILE A 63 14.02 2.35 11.51
N TYR A 64 13.08 2.67 10.60
CA TYR A 64 13.24 2.42 9.17
C TYR A 64 14.47 3.14 8.59
N ILE A 65 14.62 4.43 8.91
CA ILE A 65 15.72 5.27 8.42
C ILE A 65 17.07 4.75 8.90
N TYR A 66 17.16 4.30 10.15
CA TYR A 66 18.43 3.89 10.75
C TYR A 66 18.88 2.49 10.33
N THR A 67 17.95 1.55 10.18
CA THR A 67 18.27 0.13 9.94
C THR A 67 18.32 -0.26 8.46
N HIS A 68 17.76 0.55 7.55
CA HIS A 68 17.48 0.15 6.16
C HIS A 68 16.68 -1.17 6.05
N ALA A 69 16.09 -1.64 7.15
CA ALA A 69 15.25 -2.83 7.22
C ALA A 69 13.79 -2.46 6.93
N ARG A 70 12.89 -3.45 6.86
CA ARG A 70 11.45 -3.18 6.64
C ARG A 70 10.91 -2.20 7.69
N PRO A 71 10.00 -1.27 7.33
CA PRO A 71 9.35 -0.39 8.30
C PRO A 71 8.73 -1.22 9.42
N GLY A 72 8.94 -0.80 10.68
CA GLY A 72 8.25 -1.39 11.81
C GLY A 72 6.73 -1.23 11.65
N ALA A 73 5.94 -2.13 12.22
CA ALA A 73 4.47 -2.07 12.14
C ALA A 73 3.86 -2.36 13.50
N PHE A 74 3.06 -1.42 14.01
CA PHE A 74 2.35 -1.55 15.28
C PHE A 74 0.85 -1.49 15.06
N ALA A 75 0.11 -2.48 15.60
CA ALA A 75 -1.33 -2.38 15.76
C ALA A 75 -1.65 -1.94 17.19
N ILE A 76 -2.45 -0.88 17.30
CA ILE A 76 -2.96 -0.37 18.57
C ILE A 76 -4.38 -0.88 18.76
N TYR A 77 -4.65 -1.48 19.92
CA TYR A 77 -5.98 -1.96 20.31
C TYR A 77 -6.62 -1.02 21.33
N LEU A 78 -7.88 -0.66 21.09
CA LEU A 78 -8.66 0.15 22.02
C LEU A 78 -10.06 -0.44 22.23
N GLU A 79 -10.53 -0.44 23.49
CA GLU A 79 -11.91 -0.83 23.80
C GLU A 79 -12.87 0.34 23.55
N PRO A 80 -14.07 0.11 22.98
CA PRO A 80 -14.96 1.18 22.51
C PRO A 80 -15.59 2.02 23.63
N TRP A 81 -15.45 1.64 24.90
CA TRP A 81 -15.87 2.48 26.04
C TRP A 81 -14.86 3.58 26.37
N HIS A 82 -13.67 3.58 25.78
CA HIS A 82 -12.65 4.57 26.13
C HIS A 82 -13.08 6.00 25.74
N GLY A 83 -12.80 6.98 26.60
CA GLY A 83 -13.11 8.40 26.39
C GLY A 83 -12.71 8.96 25.02
N ASP A 84 -11.53 8.55 24.54
CA ASP A 84 -10.89 9.04 23.32
C ASP A 84 -11.25 8.23 22.05
N ILE A 85 -12.24 7.34 22.10
CA ILE A 85 -12.54 6.40 21.00
C ILE A 85 -12.84 7.10 19.66
N PHE A 86 -13.50 8.26 19.66
CA PHE A 86 -13.78 8.99 18.42
C PHE A 86 -12.51 9.54 17.79
N ASP A 87 -11.60 10.11 18.59
CA ASP A 87 -10.32 10.60 18.09
C ASP A 87 -9.46 9.46 17.55
N PHE A 88 -9.50 8.29 18.20
CA PHE A 88 -8.79 7.08 17.75
C PHE A 88 -9.20 6.65 16.34
N LEU A 89 -10.50 6.76 16.00
CA LEU A 89 -11.04 6.43 14.68
C LEU A 89 -10.62 7.44 13.58
N GLU A 90 -10.14 8.62 13.95
CA GLU A 90 -9.68 9.64 13.00
C GLU A 90 -8.19 9.53 12.66
N LEU A 91 -7.39 8.77 13.43
CA LEU A 91 -5.93 8.82 13.36
C LEU A 91 -5.35 8.34 12.02
N LYS A 92 -6.02 7.39 11.36
CA LYS A 92 -5.58 6.82 10.07
C LYS A 92 -6.14 7.52 8.84
N LYS A 93 -7.14 8.40 9.02
CA LYS A 93 -7.82 9.06 7.89
C LYS A 93 -6.86 9.92 7.10
N ASN A 94 -7.08 10.02 5.80
CA ASN A 94 -6.22 10.79 4.92
C ASN A 94 -6.46 12.29 5.09
N THR A 95 -7.71 12.68 5.31
CA THR A 95 -8.13 14.07 5.49
C THR A 95 -8.01 14.53 6.94
N GLY A 96 -7.92 15.85 7.16
CA GLY A 96 -7.84 16.50 8.47
C GLY A 96 -6.44 16.96 8.87
N LYS A 97 -6.30 17.57 10.06
CA LYS A 97 -5.04 18.18 10.50
C LYS A 97 -3.98 17.13 10.82
N GLU A 98 -2.76 17.33 10.32
CA GLU A 98 -1.65 16.39 10.42
C GLU A 98 -1.21 16.10 11.86
N GLU A 99 -1.25 17.12 12.73
CA GLU A 99 -0.98 17.00 14.18
C GLU A 99 -1.92 16.04 14.94
N PHE A 100 -3.00 15.59 14.29
CA PHE A 100 -3.96 14.62 14.82
C PHE A 100 -3.97 13.31 14.01
N ARG A 101 -2.89 12.98 13.30
CA ARG A 101 -2.78 11.78 12.46
C ARG A 101 -1.56 10.94 12.86
N ALA A 102 -1.68 9.64 12.66
CA ALA A 102 -0.64 8.65 12.87
C ALA A 102 -0.85 7.48 11.89
N ARG A 103 -0.65 7.76 10.60
CA ARG A 103 -1.11 6.88 9.50
C ARG A 103 -0.28 5.61 9.34
N ASP A 104 0.94 5.59 9.87
CA ASP A 104 1.84 4.43 9.79
C ASP A 104 1.52 3.39 10.86
N LEU A 105 0.70 3.74 11.85
CA LEU A 105 0.10 2.80 12.80
C LEU A 105 -1.08 2.04 12.16
N PHE A 106 -1.35 0.87 12.72
CA PHE A 106 -2.55 0.08 12.49
C PHE A 106 -3.46 0.17 13.72
N TYR A 107 -4.76 0.02 13.50
CA TYR A 107 -5.77 0.22 14.53
C TYR A 107 -6.71 -0.97 14.59
N GLY A 108 -6.99 -1.45 15.80
CA GLY A 108 -7.95 -2.51 16.07
C GLY A 108 -8.86 -2.14 17.23
N LEU A 109 -10.10 -2.62 17.17
CA LEU A 109 -11.05 -2.50 18.28
C LEU A 109 -11.12 -3.81 19.04
N TRP A 110 -11.08 -3.71 20.37
CA TRP A 110 -11.26 -4.83 21.30
C TRP A 110 -12.64 -4.72 21.93
N ILE A 111 -13.63 -5.35 21.31
CA ILE A 111 -15.05 -5.03 21.48
C ILE A 111 -15.71 -5.97 22.50
N PRO A 112 -16.27 -5.46 23.62
CA PRO A 112 -17.09 -6.27 24.51
C PRO A 112 -18.47 -6.54 23.89
N ASP A 113 -19.08 -7.69 24.24
CA ASP A 113 -20.40 -8.11 23.77
C ASP A 113 -21.48 -7.08 24.15
N GLU A 114 -21.32 -6.39 25.29
CA GLU A 114 -22.24 -5.32 25.72
C GLU A 114 -22.33 -4.18 24.69
N PHE A 115 -21.22 -3.77 24.08
CA PHE A 115 -21.27 -2.72 23.06
C PHE A 115 -22.13 -3.16 21.87
N MET A 116 -21.93 -4.39 21.39
CA MET A 116 -22.72 -4.94 20.28
C MET A 116 -24.21 -5.03 20.62
N ARG A 117 -24.55 -5.49 21.84
CA ARG A 117 -25.95 -5.52 22.33
C ARG A 117 -26.57 -4.11 22.39
N ARG A 118 -25.80 -3.09 22.81
CA ARG A 118 -26.28 -1.70 22.86
C ARG A 118 -26.47 -1.09 21.48
N VAL A 119 -25.63 -1.42 20.51
CA VAL A 119 -25.83 -1.00 19.11
C VAL A 119 -27.09 -1.62 18.52
N GLU A 120 -27.31 -2.92 18.75
CA GLU A 120 -28.50 -3.64 18.26
C GLU A 120 -29.80 -3.05 18.85
N SER A 121 -29.82 -2.83 20.17
CA SER A 121 -30.98 -2.30 20.92
C SER A 121 -31.15 -0.77 20.89
N ASP A 122 -30.26 -0.04 20.20
CA ASP A 122 -30.25 1.43 20.16
C ASP A 122 -30.13 2.11 21.53
N ALA A 123 -29.37 1.49 22.44
CA ALA A 123 -29.16 1.98 23.79
C ALA A 123 -28.06 3.04 23.88
N GLN A 124 -27.98 3.74 25.01
CA GLN A 124 -26.89 4.66 25.32
C GLN A 124 -25.60 3.90 25.62
N TRP A 125 -24.47 4.49 25.24
CA TRP A 125 -23.12 4.00 25.50
C TRP A 125 -22.32 5.07 26.24
N SER A 126 -21.79 4.71 27.40
CA SER A 126 -20.98 5.58 28.26
C SER A 126 -19.50 5.48 27.92
N LEU A 127 -18.89 6.62 27.63
CA LEU A 127 -17.45 6.74 27.45
C LEU A 127 -16.77 7.07 28.78
N MET A 128 -15.77 6.30 29.16
CA MET A 128 -15.17 6.32 30.50
C MET A 128 -13.66 6.56 30.46
N CYS A 129 -13.13 7.10 31.56
CA CYS A 129 -11.70 7.19 31.81
C CYS A 129 -11.22 5.92 32.52
N PRO A 130 -10.20 5.20 32.01
CA PRO A 130 -9.69 3.98 32.66
C PRO A 130 -9.17 4.20 34.09
N ASN A 131 -8.71 5.43 34.41
CA ASN A 131 -8.25 5.76 35.77
C ASN A 131 -9.40 5.87 36.78
N THR A 132 -10.52 6.46 36.37
CA THR A 132 -11.74 6.58 37.19
C THR A 132 -12.50 5.26 37.26
N CYS A 133 -12.51 4.51 36.15
CA CYS A 133 -13.26 3.28 35.95
C CYS A 133 -12.33 2.07 35.84
N ARG A 134 -11.55 1.82 36.90
CA ARG A 134 -10.51 0.78 36.90
C ARG A 134 -11.09 -0.63 36.78
N GLY A 135 -10.33 -1.53 36.18
CA GLY A 135 -10.67 -2.96 36.08
C GLY A 135 -11.54 -3.34 34.87
N LEU A 136 -12.03 -2.38 34.09
CA LEU A 136 -12.78 -2.69 32.85
C LEU A 136 -11.92 -3.45 31.83
N SER A 137 -10.66 -3.07 31.64
CA SER A 137 -9.71 -3.79 30.78
C SER A 137 -9.27 -5.14 31.34
N ASP A 138 -9.48 -5.38 32.64
CA ASP A 138 -9.10 -6.60 33.35
C ASP A 138 -10.28 -7.56 33.57
N SER A 139 -11.45 -7.24 33.02
CA SER A 139 -12.66 -8.04 33.10
C SER A 139 -13.26 -8.26 31.72
N TRP A 140 -14.03 -9.33 31.54
CA TRP A 140 -14.72 -9.69 30.29
C TRP A 140 -16.03 -10.41 30.62
N GLY A 141 -16.92 -10.54 29.62
CA GLY A 141 -18.23 -11.17 29.77
C GLY A 141 -19.08 -10.49 30.85
N GLU A 142 -19.85 -11.28 31.61
CA GLU A 142 -20.76 -10.77 32.64
C GLU A 142 -20.05 -9.90 33.69
N LYS A 143 -18.80 -10.24 34.06
CA LYS A 143 -18.02 -9.44 35.00
C LYS A 143 -17.73 -8.03 34.48
N PHE A 144 -17.46 -7.91 33.18
CA PHE A 144 -17.30 -6.61 32.54
C PHE A 144 -18.63 -5.85 32.51
N ASP A 145 -19.70 -6.54 32.11
CA ASP A 145 -21.04 -5.95 31.99
C ASP A 145 -21.52 -5.34 33.31
N ASP A 146 -21.39 -6.09 34.40
CA ASP A 146 -21.77 -5.66 35.75
C ASP A 146 -20.93 -4.48 36.23
N LEU A 147 -19.62 -4.53 36.01
CA LEU A 147 -18.70 -3.46 36.41
C LEU A 147 -18.96 -2.18 35.60
N TYR A 148 -19.20 -2.31 34.30
CA TYR A 148 -19.54 -1.20 33.42
C TYR A 148 -20.86 -0.54 33.83
N LYS A 149 -21.92 -1.32 34.00
CA LYS A 149 -23.24 -0.82 34.45
C LYS A 149 -23.18 -0.19 35.84
N LYS A 150 -22.36 -0.74 36.74
CA LYS A 150 -22.11 -0.13 38.05
C LYS A 150 -21.50 1.26 37.92
N TYR A 151 -20.48 1.45 37.08
CA TYR A 151 -19.90 2.77 36.86
C TYR A 151 -20.87 3.75 36.18
N GLU A 152 -21.74 3.27 35.29
CA GLU A 152 -22.83 4.08 34.75
C GLU A 152 -23.80 4.55 35.84
N ALA A 153 -24.23 3.64 36.72
CA ALA A 153 -25.14 3.96 37.83
C ALA A 153 -24.52 4.93 38.85
N GLU A 154 -23.20 4.86 39.04
CA GLU A 154 -22.43 5.79 39.87
C GLU A 154 -22.14 7.14 39.18
N GLY A 155 -22.55 7.32 37.91
CA GLY A 155 -22.29 8.55 37.15
C GLY A 155 -20.83 8.74 36.75
N LYS A 156 -20.02 7.68 36.78
CA LYS A 156 -18.58 7.71 36.46
C LYS A 156 -18.35 7.53 34.96
N PHE A 157 -18.77 8.52 34.17
CA PHE A 157 -18.49 8.57 32.74
C PHE A 157 -18.14 10.01 32.32
N ILE A 158 -17.36 10.14 31.26
CA ILE A 158 -16.99 11.45 30.67
C ILE A 158 -18.19 12.01 29.91
N ARG A 159 -18.84 11.15 29.11
CA ARG A 159 -20.07 11.46 28.36
C ARG A 159 -20.80 10.19 27.96
N GLN A 160 -22.08 10.33 27.66
CA GLN A 160 -22.90 9.29 27.03
C GLN A 160 -23.21 9.67 25.58
N VAL A 161 -23.23 8.67 24.71
CA VAL A 161 -23.61 8.79 23.30
C VAL A 161 -24.54 7.65 22.92
N PRO A 162 -25.46 7.81 21.95
CA PRO A 162 -26.14 6.65 21.37
C PRO A 162 -25.12 5.64 20.84
N ALA A 163 -25.24 4.36 21.17
CA ALA A 163 -24.27 3.34 20.74
C ALA A 163 -24.13 3.31 19.21
N ARG A 164 -25.24 3.49 18.48
CA ARG A 164 -25.26 3.59 17.01
C ARG A 164 -24.45 4.77 16.47
N LYS A 165 -24.32 5.87 17.22
CA LYS A 165 -23.47 7.00 16.81
C LYS A 165 -22.00 6.60 16.74
N LEU A 166 -21.52 5.88 17.76
CA LEU A 166 -20.16 5.33 17.74
C LEU A 166 -20.02 4.25 16.67
N TRP A 167 -21.03 3.40 16.51
CA TRP A 167 -21.05 2.40 15.44
C TRP A 167 -20.85 3.00 14.05
N PHE A 168 -21.60 4.05 13.70
CA PHE A 168 -21.43 4.71 12.39
C PHE A 168 -20.04 5.32 12.22
N ALA A 169 -19.46 5.91 13.26
CA ALA A 169 -18.08 6.42 13.20
C ALA A 169 -17.06 5.30 12.94
N ILE A 170 -17.27 4.09 13.50
CA ILE A 170 -16.45 2.91 13.22
C ILE A 170 -16.58 2.53 11.75
N LEU A 171 -17.81 2.46 11.22
CA LEU A 171 -18.04 2.13 9.81
C LEU A 171 -17.44 3.17 8.87
N ASP A 172 -17.55 4.46 9.18
CA ASP A 172 -16.95 5.55 8.39
C ASP A 172 -15.44 5.39 8.28
N SER A 173 -14.77 5.13 9.40
CA SER A 173 -13.33 4.86 9.41
C SER A 173 -12.99 3.65 8.54
N GLN A 174 -13.78 2.57 8.62
CA GLN A 174 -13.56 1.35 7.83
C GLN A 174 -13.78 1.59 6.34
N ILE A 175 -14.78 2.39 5.96
CA ILE A 175 -15.05 2.78 4.57
C ILE A 175 -13.88 3.59 4.00
N GLU A 176 -13.35 4.55 4.75
CA GLU A 176 -12.29 5.43 4.28
C GLU A 176 -10.90 4.75 4.29
N THR A 177 -10.62 3.92 5.29
CA THR A 177 -9.24 3.43 5.56
C THR A 177 -9.08 1.91 5.52
N GLY A 178 -10.18 1.16 5.43
CA GLY A 178 -10.19 -0.30 5.58
C GLY A 178 -10.05 -0.81 7.02
N THR A 179 -9.94 0.10 8.00
CA THR A 179 -9.67 -0.17 9.43
C THR A 179 -10.53 0.77 10.32
N PRO A 180 -10.74 0.52 11.62
CA PRO A 180 -10.03 -0.44 12.48
C PRO A 180 -10.43 -1.91 12.26
N TYR A 181 -9.54 -2.81 12.68
CA TYR A 181 -9.83 -4.24 12.82
C TYR A 181 -10.95 -4.46 13.84
N MET A 182 -11.69 -5.55 13.71
CA MET A 182 -12.81 -5.89 14.59
C MET A 182 -12.56 -7.20 15.32
N LEU A 183 -12.28 -7.11 16.62
CA LEU A 183 -12.06 -8.29 17.47
C LEU A 183 -13.03 -8.27 18.65
N TYR A 184 -13.63 -9.41 18.94
CA TYR A 184 -14.64 -9.57 19.97
C TYR A 184 -13.99 -10.08 21.25
N LYS A 185 -13.71 -9.15 22.17
CA LYS A 185 -13.00 -9.36 23.45
C LYS A 185 -13.53 -10.57 24.21
N ASP A 186 -14.84 -10.67 24.32
CA ASP A 186 -15.48 -11.72 25.12
C ASP A 186 -15.39 -13.08 24.43
N ALA A 187 -15.53 -13.14 23.10
CA ALA A 187 -15.32 -14.37 22.35
C ALA A 187 -13.85 -14.84 22.42
N CYS A 188 -12.90 -13.90 22.38
CA CYS A 188 -11.46 -14.17 22.55
C CYS A 188 -11.16 -14.77 23.93
N ASN A 189 -11.65 -14.15 25.00
CA ASN A 189 -11.39 -14.58 26.38
C ASN A 189 -12.13 -15.86 26.74
N ARG A 190 -13.42 -15.95 26.42
CA ARG A 190 -14.28 -17.11 26.73
C ARG A 190 -13.80 -18.41 26.09
N LYS A 191 -13.10 -18.31 24.97
CA LYS A 191 -12.69 -19.44 24.14
C LYS A 191 -11.17 -19.54 23.98
N SER A 192 -10.43 -19.09 24.99
CA SER A 192 -8.97 -19.24 25.06
C SER A 192 -8.59 -20.28 26.10
N ASN A 193 -7.68 -21.18 25.74
CA ASN A 193 -7.07 -22.09 26.71
C ASN A 193 -6.19 -21.35 27.75
N GLN A 194 -5.84 -20.08 27.50
CA GLN A 194 -5.10 -19.24 28.43
C GLN A 194 -5.99 -18.42 29.38
N GLN A 195 -7.31 -18.66 29.41
CA GLN A 195 -8.22 -17.91 30.30
C GLN A 195 -7.90 -18.06 31.80
N ASN A 196 -7.14 -19.08 32.18
CA ASN A 196 -6.65 -19.29 33.54
C ASN A 196 -5.57 -18.27 33.97
N LEU A 197 -4.93 -17.57 33.03
CA LEU A 197 -3.87 -16.60 33.31
C LEU A 197 -4.42 -15.22 33.69
N GLY A 198 -5.63 -14.90 33.22
CA GLY A 198 -6.26 -13.60 33.37
C GLY A 198 -6.92 -13.13 32.07
N THR A 199 -7.35 -11.86 32.06
CA THR A 199 -8.00 -11.27 30.90
C THR A 199 -6.98 -10.95 29.81
N ILE A 200 -7.20 -11.48 28.61
CA ILE A 200 -6.49 -11.15 27.38
C ILE A 200 -6.99 -9.78 26.89
N LYS A 201 -6.04 -8.87 26.64
CA LYS A 201 -6.31 -7.43 26.44
C LYS A 201 -6.23 -6.97 24.99
N CYS A 202 -5.61 -7.76 24.11
CA CYS A 202 -5.47 -7.43 22.70
C CYS A 202 -5.12 -8.67 21.87
N SER A 203 -4.96 -8.45 20.56
CA SER A 203 -4.37 -9.41 19.63
C SER A 203 -3.05 -8.86 19.07
N ASN A 204 -2.48 -9.51 18.05
CA ASN A 204 -1.26 -9.10 17.37
C ASN A 204 -1.52 -8.13 16.20
N LEU A 205 -0.49 -7.85 15.40
CA LEU A 205 -0.58 -7.03 14.20
C LEU A 205 -1.60 -7.54 13.17
N CYS A 206 -1.73 -8.85 13.05
CA CYS A 206 -2.47 -9.52 11.99
C CYS A 206 -3.78 -10.17 12.46
N THR A 207 -4.17 -9.97 13.73
CA THR A 207 -5.46 -10.38 14.33
C THR A 207 -5.71 -11.88 14.52
N GLU A 208 -4.72 -12.75 14.28
CA GLU A 208 -4.84 -14.21 14.44
C GLU A 208 -4.40 -14.71 15.83
N ILE A 209 -3.62 -13.92 16.57
CA ILE A 209 -3.02 -14.35 17.84
C ILE A 209 -3.81 -13.81 19.01
N VAL A 210 -4.13 -14.66 19.97
CA VAL A 210 -4.93 -14.31 21.15
C VAL A 210 -4.24 -14.88 22.38
N GLU A 211 -3.20 -14.18 22.84
CA GLU A 211 -2.30 -14.61 23.91
C GLU A 211 -2.34 -13.60 25.07
N TYR A 212 -2.16 -14.12 26.29
CA TYR A 212 -2.10 -13.31 27.50
C TYR A 212 -0.85 -12.43 27.53
N THR A 213 -1.01 -11.22 28.09
CA THR A 213 0.08 -10.27 28.29
C THR A 213 -0.06 -9.62 29.66
N SER A 214 1.06 -9.38 30.34
CA SER A 214 1.07 -8.78 31.68
C SER A 214 2.22 -7.79 31.83
N LYS A 215 2.49 -7.35 33.07
CA LYS A 215 3.63 -6.48 33.34
C LYS A 215 4.96 -7.12 32.94
N ASP A 216 5.05 -8.42 33.17
CA ASP A 216 6.28 -9.21 33.12
C ASP A 216 6.25 -10.21 31.96
N GLU A 217 5.25 -10.12 31.07
CA GLU A 217 4.99 -11.05 29.97
C GLU A 217 4.59 -10.32 28.70
N VAL A 218 5.43 -10.46 27.67
CA VAL A 218 5.16 -10.02 26.29
C VAL A 218 4.93 -11.28 25.45
N ALA A 219 3.72 -11.47 24.92
CA ALA A 219 3.38 -12.61 24.09
C ALA A 219 4.25 -12.70 22.82
N VAL A 220 4.51 -13.92 22.33
CA VAL A 220 5.41 -14.18 21.18
C VAL A 220 4.79 -15.21 20.25
N CYS A 221 4.69 -14.85 18.97
CA CYS A 221 4.10 -15.72 17.95
C CYS A 221 5.18 -16.62 17.30
N ASN A 222 5.11 -17.94 17.54
CA ASN A 222 5.95 -18.93 16.85
C ASN A 222 5.16 -19.56 15.70
N LEU A 223 5.43 -19.13 14.45
CA LEU A 223 4.51 -19.32 13.33
C LEU A 223 5.04 -20.26 12.23
N ALA A 224 4.16 -21.10 11.68
CA ALA A 224 4.39 -21.82 10.42
C ALA A 224 3.05 -22.07 9.70
N SER A 225 3.07 -22.20 8.37
CA SER A 225 1.86 -22.51 7.58
C SER A 225 2.00 -23.80 6.78
N ILE A 226 0.92 -24.58 6.74
CA ILE A 226 0.83 -25.84 6.00
C ILE A 226 0.22 -25.59 4.61
N ALA A 227 0.88 -26.07 3.55
CA ALA A 227 0.38 -25.98 2.16
C ALA A 227 -0.68 -27.05 1.88
N LEU A 228 -1.95 -26.66 1.91
CA LEU A 228 -3.10 -27.58 1.91
C LEU A 228 -3.29 -28.34 0.60
N ASN A 229 -2.86 -27.77 -0.52
CA ASN A 229 -2.93 -28.36 -1.85
C ASN A 229 -2.03 -29.60 -2.02
N MET A 230 -1.05 -29.81 -1.15
CA MET A 230 -0.07 -30.91 -1.28
C MET A 230 -0.59 -32.30 -0.87
N TYR A 231 -1.77 -32.37 -0.25
CA TYR A 231 -2.31 -33.61 0.32
C TYR A 231 -3.38 -34.29 -0.55
N ILE A 232 -3.48 -33.90 -1.82
CA ILE A 232 -4.39 -34.53 -2.78
C ILE A 232 -3.72 -35.78 -3.34
N ASN A 233 -4.39 -36.92 -3.26
CA ASN A 233 -3.94 -38.15 -3.88
C ASN A 233 -4.09 -38.03 -5.41
N PRO A 234 -3.00 -38.12 -6.20
CA PRO A 234 -3.09 -37.90 -7.65
C PRO A 234 -3.93 -38.93 -8.40
N ALA A 235 -4.01 -40.16 -7.86
CA ALA A 235 -4.65 -41.30 -8.51
C ALA A 235 -6.19 -41.27 -8.45
N ASP A 236 -6.77 -40.90 -7.31
CA ASP A 236 -8.22 -40.97 -7.05
C ASP A 236 -8.83 -39.61 -6.67
N LYS A 237 -8.02 -38.55 -6.62
CA LYS A 237 -8.42 -37.19 -6.23
C LYS A 237 -9.04 -37.09 -4.83
N THR A 238 -8.76 -38.05 -3.96
CA THR A 238 -9.15 -37.99 -2.54
C THR A 238 -8.18 -37.13 -1.73
N TYR A 239 -8.63 -36.63 -0.58
CA TYR A 239 -7.80 -35.83 0.33
C TYR A 239 -7.19 -36.68 1.43
N ASN A 240 -5.87 -36.62 1.59
CA ASN A 240 -5.11 -37.46 2.52
C ASN A 240 -4.99 -36.83 3.91
N PHE A 241 -6.04 -36.99 4.73
CA PHE A 241 -6.08 -36.48 6.10
C PHE A 241 -5.01 -37.08 7.02
N THR A 242 -4.66 -38.35 6.84
CA THR A 242 -3.58 -38.99 7.61
C THR A 242 -2.24 -38.30 7.38
N LYS A 243 -1.91 -37.99 6.12
CA LYS A 243 -0.68 -37.27 5.80
C LYS A 243 -0.68 -35.84 6.32
N LEU A 244 -1.83 -35.16 6.26
CA LEU A 244 -2.00 -33.83 6.85
C LEU A 244 -1.76 -33.86 8.36
N LYS A 245 -2.34 -34.84 9.08
CA LYS A 245 -2.12 -35.06 10.51
C LYS A 245 -0.63 -35.26 10.82
N ASP A 246 0.06 -36.12 10.07
CA ASP A 246 1.49 -36.39 10.27
C ASP A 246 2.34 -35.13 10.09
N VAL A 247 2.04 -34.31 9.08
CA VAL A 247 2.75 -33.04 8.88
C VAL A 247 2.42 -32.04 9.98
N ALA A 248 1.17 -31.95 10.43
CA ALA A 248 0.79 -31.10 11.56
C ALA A 248 1.61 -31.47 12.82
N LYS A 249 1.78 -32.77 13.11
CA LYS A 249 2.64 -33.24 14.21
C LYS A 249 4.10 -32.81 14.07
N ILE A 250 4.66 -32.88 12.85
CA ILE A 250 6.03 -32.44 12.57
C ILE A 250 6.16 -30.93 12.81
N VAL A 251 5.21 -30.14 12.30
CA VAL A 251 5.20 -28.69 12.48
C VAL A 251 5.10 -28.32 13.97
N THR A 252 4.23 -28.98 14.74
CA THR A 252 4.15 -28.80 16.21
C THR A 252 5.49 -29.05 16.89
N LYS A 253 6.16 -30.17 16.55
CA LYS A 253 7.48 -30.52 17.11
C LYS A 253 8.55 -29.49 16.74
N ASN A 254 8.51 -28.95 15.53
CA ASN A 254 9.44 -27.91 15.06
C ASN A 254 9.21 -26.58 15.78
N LEU A 255 7.97 -26.10 15.83
CA LEU A 255 7.62 -24.85 16.51
C LEU A 255 7.93 -24.93 18.01
N ASN A 256 7.70 -26.07 18.65
CA ASN A 256 8.07 -26.26 20.06
C ASN A 256 9.58 -26.16 20.29
N LYS A 257 10.41 -26.65 19.36
CA LYS A 257 11.88 -26.48 19.44
C LYS A 257 12.31 -25.04 19.22
N ILE A 258 11.62 -24.30 18.34
CA ILE A 258 11.91 -22.88 18.09
C ILE A 258 11.81 -22.08 19.38
N ILE A 259 10.83 -22.36 20.25
CA ILE A 259 10.69 -21.69 21.56
C ILE A 259 11.99 -21.75 22.37
N ASP A 260 12.69 -22.89 22.38
CA ASP A 260 13.90 -23.05 23.18
C ASP A 260 15.16 -22.44 22.53
N VAL A 261 15.19 -22.39 21.19
CA VAL A 261 16.36 -21.91 20.41
C VAL A 261 16.26 -20.42 20.06
N ASN A 262 15.06 -19.84 20.09
CA ASN A 262 14.83 -18.47 19.67
C ASN A 262 15.62 -17.46 20.51
N PHE A 263 16.12 -16.41 19.86
CA PHE A 263 16.66 -15.25 20.54
C PHE A 263 15.53 -14.30 20.93
N TYR A 264 15.42 -14.00 22.22
CA TYR A 264 14.39 -13.09 22.73
C TYR A 264 14.98 -11.69 22.95
N PRO A 265 14.41 -10.65 22.31
CA PRO A 265 14.93 -9.29 22.44
C PRO A 265 14.70 -8.68 23.82
N VAL A 266 13.66 -9.12 24.54
CA VAL A 266 13.31 -8.66 25.90
C VAL A 266 13.01 -9.86 26.80
N GLU A 267 13.33 -9.74 28.09
CA GLU A 267 13.17 -10.86 29.04
C GLU A 267 11.71 -11.22 29.27
N GLU A 268 10.80 -10.24 29.23
CA GLU A 268 9.36 -10.46 29.33
C GLU A 268 8.83 -11.35 28.20
N ALA A 269 9.46 -11.29 27.02
CA ALA A 269 9.12 -12.15 25.88
C ALA A 269 9.59 -13.59 26.10
N ARG A 270 10.82 -13.74 26.62
CA ARG A 270 11.35 -15.05 27.01
C ARG A 270 10.51 -15.69 28.11
N ASN A 271 10.15 -14.91 29.12
CA ASN A 271 9.34 -15.34 30.25
C ASN A 271 7.98 -15.87 29.78
N SER A 272 7.26 -15.10 28.97
CA SER A 272 5.96 -15.52 28.42
C SER A 272 6.09 -16.82 27.60
N ASN A 273 7.00 -16.85 26.62
CA ASN A 273 7.09 -17.99 25.71
C ASN A 273 7.54 -19.27 26.43
N MET A 274 8.42 -19.18 27.43
CA MET A 274 8.85 -20.35 28.20
C MET A 274 7.78 -20.87 29.18
N ARG A 275 6.95 -19.98 29.75
CA ARG A 275 5.88 -20.33 30.70
C ARG A 275 4.66 -20.97 30.04
N HIS A 276 4.29 -20.47 28.87
CA HIS A 276 3.03 -20.84 28.19
C HIS A 276 3.24 -21.65 26.93
N ARG A 277 4.42 -21.53 26.31
CA ARG A 277 4.83 -22.25 25.09
C ARG A 277 3.80 -22.23 23.95
N PRO A 278 3.15 -21.10 23.62
CA PRO A 278 2.18 -21.05 22.54
C PRO A 278 2.86 -21.19 21.17
N ILE A 279 2.18 -21.81 20.23
CA ILE A 279 2.57 -21.87 18.82
C ILE A 279 1.38 -21.50 17.93
N GLY A 280 1.64 -21.11 16.69
CA GLY A 280 0.62 -20.75 15.71
C GLY A 280 0.82 -21.48 14.39
N ILE A 281 0.09 -22.58 14.21
CA ILE A 281 0.01 -23.30 12.95
C ILE A 281 -1.11 -22.68 12.12
N GLY A 282 -0.75 -22.17 10.95
CA GLY A 282 -1.68 -21.69 9.94
C GLY A 282 -1.71 -22.59 8.70
N VAL A 283 -2.39 -22.10 7.67
CA VAL A 283 -2.53 -22.79 6.38
C VAL A 283 -2.23 -21.84 5.24
N GLN A 284 -2.04 -22.37 4.05
CA GLN A 284 -2.01 -21.64 2.78
C GLN A 284 -2.55 -22.54 1.67
N GLY A 285 -3.00 -21.95 0.56
CA GLY A 285 -3.47 -22.68 -0.61
C GLY A 285 -4.82 -23.40 -0.43
N LEU A 286 -5.73 -22.86 0.41
CA LEU A 286 -7.07 -23.44 0.55
C LEU A 286 -7.88 -23.31 -0.76
N ALA A 287 -7.80 -22.17 -1.44
CA ALA A 287 -8.47 -21.99 -2.72
C ALA A 287 -7.88 -22.89 -3.81
N ASP A 288 -6.54 -23.04 -3.86
CA ASP A 288 -5.88 -24.00 -4.75
C ASP A 288 -6.40 -25.42 -4.53
N LEU A 289 -6.52 -25.84 -3.27
CA LEU A 289 -7.05 -27.14 -2.91
C LEU A 289 -8.46 -27.35 -3.45
N PHE A 290 -9.37 -26.41 -3.20
CA PHE A 290 -10.75 -26.50 -3.68
C PHE A 290 -10.80 -26.58 -5.22
N ILE A 291 -10.01 -25.77 -5.91
CA ILE A 291 -9.92 -25.81 -7.38
C ILE A 291 -9.40 -27.16 -7.87
N GLN A 292 -8.33 -27.68 -7.27
CA GLN A 292 -7.74 -28.97 -7.66
C GLN A 292 -8.67 -30.16 -7.39
N MET A 293 -9.53 -30.07 -6.36
CA MET A 293 -10.59 -31.04 -6.06
C MET A 293 -11.88 -30.78 -6.84
N ARG A 294 -11.93 -29.76 -7.70
CA ARG A 294 -13.10 -29.37 -8.49
C ARG A 294 -14.32 -28.98 -7.64
N LEU A 295 -14.08 -28.36 -6.50
CA LEU A 295 -15.09 -27.88 -5.57
C LEU A 295 -15.19 -26.34 -5.63
N PRO A 296 -16.34 -25.76 -6.01
CA PRO A 296 -16.60 -24.34 -5.84
C PRO A 296 -16.40 -23.90 -4.39
N PHE A 297 -15.85 -22.71 -4.16
CA PHE A 297 -15.56 -22.25 -2.79
C PHE A 297 -16.82 -22.22 -1.91
N ASP A 298 -17.98 -21.89 -2.49
CA ASP A 298 -19.26 -21.70 -1.81
C ASP A 298 -20.19 -22.93 -1.81
N CYS A 299 -19.67 -24.13 -2.09
CA CYS A 299 -20.45 -25.38 -1.98
C CYS A 299 -20.34 -26.05 -0.60
N ASN A 300 -21.29 -26.96 -0.31
CA ASN A 300 -21.36 -27.67 0.97
C ASN A 300 -20.17 -28.61 1.18
N GLU A 301 -19.66 -29.20 0.11
CA GLU A 301 -18.51 -30.09 0.09
C GLU A 301 -17.23 -29.33 0.49
N SER A 302 -17.00 -28.13 -0.05
CA SER A 302 -15.90 -27.24 0.36
C SER A 302 -16.03 -26.85 1.84
N ARG A 303 -17.25 -26.59 2.31
CA ARG A 303 -17.54 -26.28 3.71
C ARG A 303 -17.24 -27.46 4.63
N LEU A 304 -17.59 -28.69 4.26
CA LEU A 304 -17.26 -29.91 5.00
C LEU A 304 -15.75 -30.16 5.01
N LEU A 305 -15.10 -30.07 3.85
CA LEU A 305 -13.66 -30.25 3.71
C LEU A 305 -12.89 -29.22 4.55
N ASN A 306 -13.35 -27.96 4.59
CA ASN A 306 -12.82 -26.94 5.48
C ASN A 306 -12.86 -27.39 6.95
N LYS A 307 -14.01 -27.90 7.44
CA LYS A 307 -14.11 -28.43 8.82
C LYS A 307 -13.10 -29.54 9.05
N GLN A 308 -13.07 -30.54 8.19
CA GLN A 308 -12.23 -31.73 8.32
C GLN A 308 -10.74 -31.40 8.29
N ILE A 309 -10.30 -30.42 7.50
CA ILE A 309 -8.91 -29.95 7.45
C ILE A 309 -8.50 -29.37 8.80
N PHE A 310 -9.25 -28.41 9.32
CA PHE A 310 -8.90 -27.74 10.58
C PHE A 310 -9.07 -28.67 11.79
N GLU A 311 -10.07 -29.56 11.75
CA GLU A 311 -10.23 -30.66 12.72
C GLU A 311 -8.98 -31.54 12.74
N THR A 312 -8.48 -31.95 11.57
CA THR A 312 -7.29 -32.79 11.43
C THR A 312 -6.02 -32.11 11.93
N ILE A 313 -5.82 -30.84 11.59
CA ILE A 313 -4.64 -30.07 12.02
C ILE A 313 -4.67 -29.92 13.54
N TYR A 314 -5.83 -29.57 14.13
CA TYR A 314 -5.96 -29.42 15.58
C TYR A 314 -5.73 -30.75 16.31
N TYR A 315 -6.33 -31.84 15.83
CA TYR A 315 -6.13 -33.19 16.38
C TYR A 315 -4.65 -33.59 16.35
N GLY A 316 -4.00 -33.45 15.18
CA GLY A 316 -2.58 -33.78 15.02
C GLY A 316 -1.67 -32.93 15.91
N ALA A 317 -1.95 -31.63 16.02
CA ALA A 317 -1.17 -30.72 16.85
C ALA A 317 -1.32 -31.04 18.35
N LEU A 318 -2.52 -31.32 18.83
CA LEU A 318 -2.78 -31.76 20.21
C LEU A 318 -2.10 -33.10 20.51
N GLU A 319 -2.20 -34.07 19.60
CA GLU A 319 -1.54 -35.37 19.75
C GLU A 319 -0.03 -35.22 19.88
N ALA A 320 0.62 -34.43 19.00
CA ALA A 320 2.04 -34.14 19.11
C ALA A 320 2.41 -33.37 20.39
N SER A 321 1.59 -32.41 20.81
CA SER A 321 1.83 -31.66 22.04
C SER A 321 1.72 -32.55 23.28
N CYS A 322 0.79 -33.51 23.27
CA CYS A 322 0.65 -34.54 24.30
C CYS A 322 1.82 -35.53 24.32
N GLU A 323 2.30 -35.97 23.14
CA GLU A 323 3.51 -36.80 23.02
C GLU A 323 4.75 -36.12 23.63
N ILE A 324 4.90 -34.81 23.39
CA ILE A 324 6.01 -34.05 23.98
C ILE A 324 5.82 -33.90 25.49
N ALA A 325 4.59 -33.66 25.96
CA ALA A 325 4.30 -33.57 27.39
C ALA A 325 4.55 -34.88 28.14
N ALA A 326 4.26 -36.02 27.53
CA ALA A 326 4.58 -37.33 28.10
C ALA A 326 6.09 -37.54 28.34
N ARG A 327 6.94 -36.87 27.55
CA ARG A 327 8.40 -36.92 27.68
C ARG A 327 8.97 -35.82 28.58
N ASP A 328 8.52 -34.59 28.39
CA ASP A 328 9.15 -33.38 28.95
C ASP A 328 8.30 -32.70 30.05
N GLY A 329 7.12 -33.26 30.35
CA GLY A 329 6.09 -32.66 31.18
C GLY A 329 5.24 -31.62 30.43
N PRO A 330 4.06 -31.25 30.95
CA PRO A 330 3.24 -30.18 30.38
C PRO A 330 3.93 -28.80 30.48
N TYR A 331 3.39 -27.78 29.82
CA TYR A 331 3.87 -26.40 30.03
C TYR A 331 3.57 -25.93 31.47
N GLN A 332 4.34 -24.96 31.96
CA GLN A 332 4.35 -24.58 33.38
C GLN A 332 2.97 -24.15 33.93
N THR A 333 2.14 -23.56 33.07
CA THR A 333 0.82 -23.01 33.45
C THR A 333 -0.35 -23.86 32.95
N TYR A 334 -0.11 -25.16 32.75
CA TYR A 334 -1.12 -26.11 32.28
C TYR A 334 -2.23 -26.34 33.30
N GLU A 335 -1.88 -26.51 34.58
CA GLU A 335 -2.87 -26.74 35.64
C GLU A 335 -3.84 -25.57 35.75
N GLY A 336 -5.14 -25.90 35.75
CA GLY A 336 -6.23 -24.92 35.76
C GLY A 336 -6.62 -24.37 34.38
N SER A 337 -5.89 -24.70 33.32
CA SER A 337 -6.32 -24.42 31.94
C SER A 337 -7.54 -25.27 31.55
N PRO A 338 -8.38 -24.83 30.61
CA PRO A 338 -9.48 -25.65 30.09
C PRO A 338 -9.06 -27.02 29.58
N VAL A 339 -7.92 -27.13 28.88
CA VAL A 339 -7.43 -28.43 28.39
C VAL A 339 -7.12 -29.38 29.55
N SER A 340 -6.60 -28.86 30.69
CA SER A 340 -6.40 -29.67 31.91
C SER A 340 -7.70 -30.21 32.51
N GLN A 341 -8.84 -29.62 32.17
CA GLN A 341 -10.18 -30.03 32.60
C GLN A 341 -10.89 -30.87 31.52
N GLY A 342 -10.20 -31.25 30.45
CA GLY A 342 -10.77 -32.02 29.33
C GLY A 342 -11.64 -31.20 28.37
N ILE A 343 -11.57 -29.86 28.46
CA ILE A 343 -12.30 -28.91 27.59
C ILE A 343 -11.36 -28.50 26.46
N LEU A 344 -11.66 -28.93 25.24
CA LEU A 344 -10.96 -28.55 24.02
C LEU A 344 -11.69 -27.42 23.30
N GLN A 345 -11.10 -26.92 22.22
CA GLN A 345 -11.61 -25.73 21.55
C GLN A 345 -13.07 -25.88 21.09
N TYR A 346 -13.43 -26.98 20.43
CA TYR A 346 -14.79 -27.16 19.93
C TYR A 346 -15.83 -27.24 21.05
N ASP A 347 -15.46 -27.71 22.25
CA ASP A 347 -16.33 -27.72 23.43
C ASP A 347 -16.70 -26.27 23.82
N MET A 348 -15.75 -25.34 23.76
CA MET A 348 -15.97 -23.91 24.05
C MET A 348 -16.85 -23.21 23.00
N TRP A 349 -17.02 -23.82 21.83
CA TRP A 349 -17.95 -23.37 20.79
C TRP A 349 -19.29 -24.11 20.82
N GLY A 350 -19.45 -25.14 21.67
CA GLY A 350 -20.63 -26.00 21.67
C GLY A 350 -20.77 -26.85 20.40
N VAL A 351 -19.65 -27.16 19.74
CA VAL A 351 -19.62 -27.91 18.47
C VAL A 351 -19.23 -29.36 18.74
N THR A 352 -19.96 -30.30 18.14
CA THR A 352 -19.55 -31.71 18.07
C THR A 352 -18.69 -31.92 16.81
N PRO A 353 -17.45 -32.45 16.94
CA PRO A 353 -16.59 -32.75 15.79
C PRO A 353 -17.19 -33.80 14.84
N THR A 354 -16.55 -33.99 13.68
CA THR A 354 -16.89 -35.13 12.80
C THR A 354 -16.40 -36.46 13.39
N ASP A 355 -16.75 -37.57 12.75
CA ASP A 355 -16.30 -38.91 13.09
C ASP A 355 -14.90 -39.26 12.52
N LEU A 356 -14.20 -38.28 11.92
CA LEU A 356 -12.92 -38.49 11.25
C LEU A 356 -11.79 -38.88 12.22
N TRP A 357 -11.83 -38.37 13.46
CA TRP A 357 -10.81 -38.62 14.47
C TRP A 357 -11.41 -38.99 15.83
N ASP A 358 -10.73 -39.89 16.56
CA ASP A 358 -11.17 -40.34 17.88
C ASP A 358 -10.76 -39.34 18.98
N TRP A 359 -11.61 -38.33 19.16
CA TRP A 359 -11.42 -37.30 20.18
C TRP A 359 -11.48 -37.82 21.61
N ALA A 360 -12.23 -38.90 21.87
CA ALA A 360 -12.33 -39.49 23.21
C ALA A 360 -10.98 -40.10 23.62
N ALA A 361 -10.38 -40.91 22.74
CA ALA A 361 -9.06 -41.49 22.97
C ALA A 361 -7.97 -40.41 23.12
N LEU A 362 -8.06 -39.30 22.37
CA LEU A 362 -7.13 -38.19 22.55
C LEU A 362 -7.32 -37.47 23.89
N LYS A 363 -8.56 -37.20 24.32
CA LYS A 363 -8.85 -36.59 25.63
C LYS A 363 -8.34 -37.46 26.78
N GLU A 364 -8.44 -38.79 26.69
CA GLU A 364 -7.85 -39.71 27.69
C GLU A 364 -6.33 -39.60 27.78
N LYS A 365 -5.64 -39.51 26.62
CA LYS A 365 -4.18 -39.29 26.59
C LYS A 365 -3.80 -37.95 27.20
N ILE A 366 -4.53 -36.89 26.86
CA ILE A 366 -4.32 -35.54 27.41
C ILE A 366 -4.56 -35.53 28.93
N ALA A 367 -5.61 -36.19 29.42
CA ALA A 367 -5.88 -36.30 30.85
C ALA A 367 -4.73 -36.99 31.60
N LYS A 368 -4.07 -37.97 30.96
CA LYS A 368 -2.95 -38.71 31.54
C LYS A 368 -1.62 -37.95 31.50
N HIS A 369 -1.32 -37.25 30.42
CA HIS A 369 0.03 -36.71 30.14
C HIS A 369 0.10 -35.18 30.08
N GLY A 370 -1.03 -34.51 29.96
CA GLY A 370 -1.12 -33.09 29.63
C GLY A 370 -0.71 -32.78 28.20
N VAL A 371 -0.48 -31.49 27.92
CA VAL A 371 0.05 -30.98 26.64
C VAL A 371 1.21 -30.02 26.88
N ARG A 372 2.13 -29.92 25.91
CA ARG A 372 3.34 -29.11 26.03
C ARG A 372 3.16 -27.65 25.61
N ASN A 373 2.10 -27.33 24.88
CA ASN A 373 1.85 -26.01 24.32
C ASN A 373 0.46 -25.53 24.73
N SER A 374 0.35 -24.28 25.20
CA SER A 374 -0.94 -23.72 25.63
C SER A 374 -1.90 -23.43 24.47
N LEU A 375 -1.38 -23.07 23.30
CA LEU A 375 -2.12 -22.74 22.09
C LEU A 375 -1.37 -23.30 20.87
N LEU A 376 -2.09 -23.64 19.81
CA LEU A 376 -1.58 -24.43 18.69
C LEU A 376 -1.86 -23.84 17.32
N ILE A 377 -3.07 -23.34 17.06
CA ILE A 377 -3.57 -23.05 15.71
C ILE A 377 -3.92 -21.58 15.59
N ALA A 378 -3.32 -20.90 14.61
CA ALA A 378 -3.52 -19.47 14.35
C ALA A 378 -3.29 -19.16 12.86
N PRO A 379 -4.31 -19.27 11.99
CA PRO A 379 -4.15 -19.01 10.56
C PRO A 379 -3.84 -17.54 10.27
N MET A 380 -2.58 -17.29 9.90
CA MET A 380 -2.00 -15.97 9.62
C MET A 380 -2.09 -15.58 8.14
N PRO A 381 -1.81 -14.32 7.77
CA PRO A 381 -1.59 -13.92 6.38
C PRO A 381 -0.29 -14.54 5.88
N THR A 382 -0.30 -15.12 4.69
CA THR A 382 0.86 -15.83 4.12
C THR A 382 1.40 -15.15 2.86
N ALA A 383 1.25 -13.82 2.74
CA ALA A 383 1.56 -13.06 1.53
C ALA A 383 2.90 -13.43 0.88
N SER A 384 4.00 -13.44 1.64
CA SER A 384 5.32 -13.78 1.08
C SER A 384 5.53 -15.28 0.91
N THR A 385 5.10 -16.12 1.87
CA THR A 385 5.38 -17.57 1.85
C THR A 385 4.50 -18.33 0.84
N ALA A 386 3.25 -17.91 0.65
CA ALA A 386 2.37 -18.43 -0.39
C ALA A 386 2.88 -18.08 -1.79
N GLN A 387 3.39 -16.86 -1.98
CA GLN A 387 4.07 -16.50 -3.23
C GLN A 387 5.31 -17.34 -3.51
N ILE A 388 6.10 -17.70 -2.48
CA ILE A 388 7.26 -18.59 -2.63
C ILE A 388 6.82 -19.99 -3.07
N LEU A 389 5.76 -20.53 -2.48
CA LEU A 389 5.25 -21.87 -2.81
C LEU A 389 4.32 -21.89 -4.04
N GLY A 390 3.98 -20.73 -4.61
CA GLY A 390 3.05 -20.62 -5.72
C GLY A 390 1.58 -20.88 -5.36
N ASN A 391 1.21 -20.71 -4.10
CA ASN A 391 -0.15 -20.92 -3.58
C ASN A 391 -0.90 -19.59 -3.42
N ASN A 392 -2.23 -19.67 -3.32
CA ASN A 392 -3.07 -18.57 -2.84
C ASN A 392 -2.87 -18.33 -1.34
N GLU A 393 -3.11 -17.10 -0.90
CA GLU A 393 -2.89 -16.70 0.47
C GLU A 393 -3.86 -17.37 1.45
N SER A 394 -3.29 -17.91 2.54
CA SER A 394 -4.01 -18.41 3.71
C SER A 394 -5.21 -19.30 3.36
N PHE A 395 -6.36 -19.01 3.96
CA PHE A 395 -7.66 -19.61 3.68
C PHE A 395 -8.55 -18.74 2.78
N GLU A 396 -7.99 -17.74 2.11
CA GLU A 396 -8.76 -16.78 1.30
C GLU A 396 -9.18 -17.39 -0.05
N PRO A 397 -10.33 -17.00 -0.61
CA PRO A 397 -10.63 -17.21 -2.02
C PRO A 397 -9.65 -16.43 -2.91
N TYR A 398 -9.59 -16.78 -4.21
CA TYR A 398 -8.83 -15.95 -5.17
C TYR A 398 -9.44 -14.55 -5.26
N THR A 399 -8.61 -13.53 -5.10
CA THR A 399 -9.03 -12.13 -5.24
C THR A 399 -9.34 -11.75 -6.69
N SER A 400 -8.61 -12.34 -7.63
CA SER A 400 -8.77 -12.19 -9.08
C SER A 400 -8.14 -13.40 -9.79
N ASN A 401 -8.67 -13.79 -10.96
CA ASN A 401 -7.99 -14.76 -11.82
C ASN A 401 -6.91 -14.14 -12.73
N ILE A 402 -6.70 -12.83 -12.65
CA ILE A 402 -5.58 -12.15 -13.30
C ILE A 402 -5.00 -11.09 -12.35
N TYR A 403 -3.69 -11.11 -12.12
CA TYR A 403 -3.04 -10.22 -11.18
C TYR A 403 -1.65 -9.79 -11.65
N SER A 404 -1.26 -8.57 -11.30
CA SER A 404 0.09 -8.05 -11.60
C SER A 404 1.09 -8.56 -10.56
N ARG A 405 2.22 -9.08 -11.02
CA ARG A 405 3.37 -9.48 -10.20
C ARG A 405 4.55 -8.58 -10.51
N ARG A 406 5.00 -7.82 -9.52
CA ARG A 406 6.20 -6.99 -9.61
C ARG A 406 7.45 -7.81 -9.33
N VAL A 407 8.39 -7.80 -10.26
CA VAL A 407 9.74 -8.34 -10.11
C VAL A 407 10.75 -7.25 -10.48
N LEU A 408 12.04 -7.50 -10.24
CA LEU A 408 13.11 -6.53 -10.55
C LEU A 408 13.11 -6.10 -12.03
N SER A 409 12.59 -6.93 -12.93
CA SER A 409 12.49 -6.69 -14.38
C SER A 409 11.19 -6.00 -14.83
N GLY A 410 10.26 -5.68 -13.93
CA GLY A 410 8.99 -5.01 -14.27
C GLY A 410 7.77 -5.58 -13.57
N GLU A 411 6.58 -5.10 -13.96
CA GLU A 411 5.29 -5.65 -13.55
C GLU A 411 4.72 -6.58 -14.64
N PHE A 412 4.37 -7.81 -14.28
CA PHE A 412 3.90 -8.85 -15.19
C PHE A 412 2.47 -9.26 -14.85
N GLN A 413 1.57 -9.29 -15.83
CA GLN A 413 0.25 -9.86 -15.64
C GLN A 413 0.34 -11.39 -15.61
N VAL A 414 -0.12 -11.99 -14.52
CA VAL A 414 -0.15 -13.42 -14.27
C VAL A 414 -1.60 -13.88 -14.19
N VAL A 415 -1.96 -14.84 -15.02
CA VAL A 415 -3.27 -15.49 -14.97
C VAL A 415 -3.21 -16.61 -13.92
N ASN A 416 -4.32 -16.85 -13.22
CA ASN A 416 -4.49 -18.00 -12.35
C ASN A 416 -4.14 -19.27 -13.13
N HIS A 417 -3.05 -19.92 -12.73
CA HIS A 417 -2.47 -21.04 -13.46
C HIS A 417 -3.41 -22.25 -13.54
N HIS A 418 -4.30 -22.44 -12.56
CA HIS A 418 -5.32 -23.49 -12.61
C HIS A 418 -6.37 -23.19 -13.70
N LEU A 419 -6.87 -21.95 -13.75
CA LEU A 419 -7.83 -21.52 -14.76
C LEU A 419 -7.21 -21.61 -16.16
N LEU A 420 -5.98 -21.12 -16.32
CA LEU A 420 -5.27 -21.18 -17.58
C LEU A 420 -5.15 -22.62 -18.09
N ARG A 421 -4.75 -23.56 -17.22
CA ARG A 421 -4.68 -24.98 -17.58
C ARG A 421 -6.03 -25.51 -18.06
N ASP A 422 -7.11 -25.24 -17.32
CA ASP A 422 -8.44 -25.73 -17.69
C ASP A 422 -8.94 -25.13 -19.01
N LEU A 423 -8.68 -23.83 -19.26
CA LEU A 423 -9.05 -23.18 -20.52
C LEU A 423 -8.25 -23.76 -21.70
N VAL A 424 -6.96 -24.06 -21.51
CA VAL A 424 -6.13 -24.72 -22.52
C VAL A 424 -6.62 -26.14 -22.80
N GLU A 425 -6.92 -26.93 -21.76
CA GLU A 425 -7.45 -28.30 -21.89
C GLU A 425 -8.79 -28.34 -22.63
N LEU A 426 -9.62 -27.31 -22.47
CA LEU A 426 -10.90 -27.16 -23.18
C LEU A 426 -10.77 -26.54 -24.58
N GLY A 427 -9.57 -26.14 -25.00
CA GLY A 427 -9.35 -25.44 -26.27
C GLY A 427 -9.99 -24.05 -26.31
N LEU A 428 -10.25 -23.43 -25.16
CA LEU A 428 -10.86 -22.10 -25.01
C LEU A 428 -9.83 -20.98 -24.80
N TRP A 429 -8.55 -21.32 -24.68
CA TRP A 429 -7.49 -20.34 -24.46
C TRP A 429 -6.98 -19.75 -25.78
N ASP A 430 -7.27 -18.48 -26.01
CA ASP A 430 -6.72 -17.65 -27.08
C ASP A 430 -6.47 -16.21 -26.59
N ASP A 431 -5.95 -15.35 -27.46
CA ASP A 431 -5.71 -13.95 -27.12
C ASP A 431 -7.02 -13.19 -26.80
N ASN A 432 -8.14 -13.59 -27.40
CA ASN A 432 -9.44 -13.00 -27.12
C ASN A 432 -9.95 -13.34 -25.70
N MET A 433 -9.77 -14.58 -25.25
CA MET A 433 -10.09 -15.03 -23.89
C MET A 433 -9.24 -14.27 -22.86
N LYS A 434 -7.95 -14.08 -23.14
CA LYS A 434 -7.07 -13.28 -22.30
C LYS A 434 -7.54 -11.83 -22.21
N ASP A 435 -7.91 -11.23 -23.33
CA ASP A 435 -8.46 -9.88 -23.39
C ASP A 435 -9.77 -9.80 -22.58
N GLN A 436 -10.69 -10.75 -22.75
CA GLN A 436 -11.92 -10.82 -21.98
C GLN A 436 -11.68 -10.97 -20.48
N LEU A 437 -10.66 -11.73 -20.06
CA LEU A 437 -10.25 -11.81 -18.66
C LEU A 437 -9.75 -10.47 -18.12
N ILE A 438 -8.96 -9.73 -18.91
CA ILE A 438 -8.51 -8.39 -18.52
C ILE A 438 -9.70 -7.44 -18.39
N VAL A 439 -10.63 -7.47 -19.37
CA VAL A 439 -11.82 -6.59 -19.34
C VAL A 439 -12.71 -6.85 -18.14
N ASN A 440 -12.87 -8.12 -17.79
CA ASN A 440 -13.68 -8.52 -16.66
C ASN A 440 -12.91 -8.47 -15.33
N ASN A 441 -11.72 -7.84 -15.28
CA ASN A 441 -10.87 -7.73 -14.11
C ASN A 441 -10.61 -9.09 -13.41
N GLY A 442 -10.38 -10.12 -14.22
CA GLY A 442 -10.16 -11.50 -13.78
C GLY A 442 -11.41 -12.28 -13.43
N SER A 443 -12.61 -11.71 -13.61
CA SER A 443 -13.86 -12.47 -13.55
C SER A 443 -14.09 -13.24 -14.85
N ILE A 444 -14.67 -14.43 -14.75
CA ILE A 444 -15.10 -15.25 -15.89
C ILE A 444 -16.63 -15.40 -15.98
N GLN A 445 -17.38 -14.76 -15.08
CA GLN A 445 -18.83 -14.99 -14.96
C GLN A 445 -19.58 -14.55 -16.22
N ASP A 446 -19.18 -13.41 -16.79
CA ASP A 446 -19.83 -12.81 -17.96
C ASP A 446 -19.21 -13.23 -19.30
N ILE A 447 -18.19 -14.08 -19.29
CA ILE A 447 -17.54 -14.55 -20.53
C ILE A 447 -18.39 -15.66 -21.16
N GLU A 448 -18.88 -15.42 -22.37
CA GLU A 448 -19.61 -16.42 -23.17
C GLU A 448 -18.67 -17.57 -23.61
N GLY A 449 -19.22 -18.78 -23.73
CA GLY A 449 -18.45 -19.97 -24.13
C GLY A 449 -17.76 -20.73 -23.00
N ILE A 450 -17.56 -20.12 -21.82
CA ILE A 450 -17.04 -20.85 -20.64
C ILE A 450 -18.18 -21.66 -19.97
N PRO A 451 -18.01 -22.96 -19.72
CA PRO A 451 -19.01 -23.78 -19.03
C PRO A 451 -19.33 -23.29 -17.62
N GLN A 452 -20.61 -23.35 -17.21
CA GLN A 452 -21.06 -22.91 -15.88
C GLN A 452 -20.26 -23.57 -14.74
N LYS A 453 -19.90 -24.84 -14.88
CA LYS A 453 -19.07 -25.56 -13.89
C LYS A 453 -17.71 -24.90 -13.64
N LEU A 454 -17.07 -24.33 -14.67
CA LEU A 454 -15.82 -23.56 -14.51
C LEU A 454 -16.10 -22.20 -13.88
N LYS A 455 -17.19 -21.53 -14.29
CA LYS A 455 -17.62 -20.26 -13.71
C LYS A 455 -17.84 -20.37 -12.20
N ASP A 456 -18.50 -21.44 -11.76
CA ASP A 456 -18.71 -21.73 -10.34
C ASP A 456 -17.39 -22.01 -9.61
N LEU A 457 -16.47 -22.73 -10.25
CA LEU A 457 -15.17 -23.11 -9.66
C LEU A 457 -14.23 -21.92 -9.46
N TYR A 458 -14.21 -20.98 -10.40
CA TYR A 458 -13.28 -19.84 -10.44
C TYR A 458 -13.94 -18.51 -10.05
N LYS A 459 -15.02 -18.56 -9.25
CA LYS A 459 -15.58 -17.36 -8.64
C LYS A 459 -14.50 -16.60 -7.88
N THR A 460 -14.41 -15.30 -8.13
CA THR A 460 -13.53 -14.42 -7.36
C THR A 460 -14.14 -14.13 -5.99
N VAL A 461 -13.34 -13.65 -5.04
CA VAL A 461 -13.82 -13.25 -3.70
C VAL A 461 -14.96 -12.21 -3.75
N TRP A 462 -15.04 -11.44 -4.84
CA TRP A 462 -16.08 -10.43 -5.08
C TRP A 462 -17.42 -11.03 -5.50
N GLU A 463 -17.40 -12.25 -6.01
CA GLU A 463 -18.56 -13.01 -6.48
C GLU A 463 -19.05 -14.03 -5.42
N ILE A 464 -18.22 -14.30 -4.41
CA ILE A 464 -18.55 -15.19 -3.30
C ILE A 464 -19.30 -14.39 -2.21
N PRO A 465 -20.47 -14.86 -1.75
CA PRO A 465 -21.17 -14.23 -0.64
C PRO A 465 -20.30 -14.20 0.62
N GLN A 466 -20.03 -13.01 1.17
CA GLN A 466 -19.20 -12.87 2.38
C GLN A 466 -19.80 -13.57 3.60
N LYS A 467 -21.14 -13.77 3.63
CA LYS A 467 -21.79 -14.61 4.63
C LYS A 467 -21.22 -16.03 4.65
N THR A 468 -21.00 -16.63 3.47
CA THR A 468 -20.41 -17.96 3.34
C THR A 468 -18.97 -17.98 3.86
N VAL A 469 -18.20 -16.93 3.59
CA VAL A 469 -16.82 -16.78 4.12
C VAL A 469 -16.83 -16.73 5.65
N LEU A 470 -17.75 -15.97 6.25
CA LEU A 470 -17.94 -15.90 7.71
C LEU A 470 -18.40 -17.25 8.30
N ASP A 471 -19.34 -17.93 7.64
CA ASP A 471 -19.84 -19.24 8.08
C ASP A 471 -18.71 -20.29 8.07
N MET A 472 -17.90 -20.34 7.01
CA MET A 472 -16.72 -21.20 6.92
C MET A 472 -15.64 -20.82 7.94
N ALA A 473 -15.50 -19.53 8.25
CA ALA A 473 -14.60 -19.05 9.30
C ALA A 473 -15.04 -19.52 10.70
N ALA A 474 -16.34 -19.49 10.99
CA ALA A 474 -16.89 -19.99 12.25
C ALA A 474 -16.76 -21.51 12.37
N ASP A 475 -17.04 -22.24 11.28
CA ASP A 475 -16.89 -23.69 11.21
C ASP A 475 -15.46 -24.15 11.56
N ARG A 476 -14.43 -23.51 10.98
CA ARG A 476 -13.03 -23.81 11.35
C ARG A 476 -12.63 -23.22 12.69
N GLY A 477 -13.29 -22.14 13.12
CA GLY A 477 -13.04 -21.48 14.41
C GLY A 477 -13.19 -22.42 15.60
N ALA A 478 -14.08 -23.42 15.51
CA ALA A 478 -14.24 -24.47 16.51
C ALA A 478 -12.98 -25.34 16.72
N PHE A 479 -12.04 -25.34 15.76
CA PHE A 479 -10.78 -26.08 15.81
C PHE A 479 -9.55 -25.16 15.81
N ILE A 480 -9.75 -23.85 16.08
CA ILE A 480 -8.70 -22.84 16.17
C ILE A 480 -8.70 -22.25 17.58
N ASP A 481 -7.70 -22.59 18.39
CA ASP A 481 -7.59 -22.16 19.79
C ASP A 481 -7.12 -20.71 19.95
N GLN A 482 -6.48 -20.13 18.93
CA GLN A 482 -6.23 -18.68 18.81
C GLN A 482 -7.33 -17.99 18.01
N SER A 483 -7.02 -17.32 16.90
CA SER A 483 -7.98 -16.70 15.96
C SER A 483 -7.47 -16.86 14.52
N GLN A 484 -8.04 -16.11 13.56
CA GLN A 484 -7.69 -16.15 12.15
C GLN A 484 -7.73 -14.75 11.53
N SER A 485 -6.79 -14.44 10.62
CA SER A 485 -6.70 -13.13 9.94
C SER A 485 -7.73 -12.98 8.83
N LEU A 486 -8.98 -12.67 9.18
CA LEU A 486 -10.12 -12.72 8.27
C LEU A 486 -10.36 -11.40 7.52
N ASN A 487 -9.89 -11.30 6.28
CA ASN A 487 -10.26 -10.17 5.42
C ASN A 487 -11.71 -10.28 4.93
N ILE A 488 -12.38 -9.14 4.76
CA ILE A 488 -13.74 -9.04 4.22
C ILE A 488 -13.72 -8.19 2.95
N TYR A 489 -14.39 -8.66 1.91
CA TYR A 489 -14.41 -8.05 0.58
C TYR A 489 -15.82 -7.57 0.25
N MET A 490 -16.00 -6.27 -0.01
CA MET A 490 -17.28 -5.71 -0.40
C MET A 490 -17.11 -4.84 -1.65
N ALA A 491 -17.70 -5.28 -2.76
CA ALA A 491 -17.69 -4.51 -4.01
C ALA A 491 -18.50 -3.20 -3.86
N GLU A 492 -19.71 -3.30 -3.30
CA GLU A 492 -20.55 -2.15 -3.00
C GLU A 492 -20.73 -2.02 -1.49
N ILE A 493 -20.38 -0.85 -0.95
CA ILE A 493 -20.43 -0.60 0.48
C ILE A 493 -21.64 0.26 0.82
N ASN A 494 -22.35 -0.13 1.87
CA ASN A 494 -23.26 0.73 2.59
C ASN A 494 -23.35 0.30 4.05
N TYR A 495 -23.85 1.19 4.92
CA TYR A 495 -23.94 0.92 6.35
C TYR A 495 -24.76 -0.33 6.69
N ALA A 496 -25.83 -0.62 5.94
CA ALA A 496 -26.67 -1.77 6.19
C ALA A 496 -25.93 -3.10 5.92
N LYS A 497 -25.26 -3.22 4.76
CA LYS A 497 -24.44 -4.38 4.39
C LYS A 497 -23.30 -4.59 5.40
N MET A 498 -22.55 -3.53 5.72
CA MET A 498 -21.45 -3.61 6.71
C MET A 498 -21.94 -3.99 8.10
N SER A 499 -23.04 -3.37 8.57
CA SER A 499 -23.62 -3.70 9.87
C SER A 499 -24.05 -5.15 9.90
N SER A 500 -24.80 -5.61 8.90
CA SER A 500 -25.26 -7.00 8.82
C SER A 500 -24.12 -8.00 8.84
N MET A 501 -23.01 -7.71 8.15
CA MET A 501 -21.81 -8.55 8.11
C MET A 501 -21.14 -8.64 9.48
N HIS A 502 -20.88 -7.50 10.13
CA HIS A 502 -20.25 -7.48 11.46
C HIS A 502 -21.12 -8.19 12.50
N PHE A 503 -22.42 -7.90 12.53
CA PHE A 503 -23.37 -8.54 13.44
C PHE A 503 -23.48 -10.04 13.18
N HIS A 504 -23.43 -10.49 11.92
CA HIS A 504 -23.39 -11.91 11.58
C HIS A 504 -22.14 -12.58 12.14
N GLY A 505 -20.96 -12.01 11.90
CA GLY A 505 -19.69 -12.52 12.44
C GLY A 505 -19.65 -12.58 13.96
N TRP A 506 -20.19 -11.55 14.64
CA TRP A 506 -20.33 -11.53 16.10
C TRP A 506 -21.27 -12.62 16.60
N LYS A 507 -22.46 -12.77 16.00
CA LYS A 507 -23.47 -13.79 16.39
C LYS A 507 -23.01 -15.21 16.14
N LEU A 508 -22.17 -15.44 15.12
CA LEU A 508 -21.47 -16.71 14.92
C LEU A 508 -20.43 -17.00 16.01
N GLY A 509 -20.07 -16.00 16.82
CA GLY A 509 -19.07 -16.10 17.86
C GLY A 509 -17.63 -16.00 17.34
N LEU A 510 -17.38 -15.38 16.18
CA LEU A 510 -16.00 -15.17 15.74
C LEU A 510 -15.16 -14.43 16.81
N LYS A 511 -13.87 -14.71 16.86
CA LYS A 511 -12.91 -13.96 17.69
C LYS A 511 -12.44 -12.70 16.97
N THR A 512 -12.00 -12.88 15.72
CA THR A 512 -11.74 -11.81 14.76
C THR A 512 -12.91 -11.76 13.78
N GLY A 513 -13.70 -10.69 13.85
CA GLY A 513 -14.80 -10.45 12.90
C GLY A 513 -14.30 -9.88 11.57
N MET A 514 -13.24 -9.07 11.61
CA MET A 514 -12.64 -8.48 10.42
C MET A 514 -11.18 -8.08 10.68
N TYR A 515 -10.29 -8.50 9.79
CA TYR A 515 -8.93 -7.98 9.67
C TYR A 515 -8.97 -6.69 8.82
N TYR A 516 -8.82 -6.76 7.50
CA TYR A 516 -9.10 -5.62 6.62
C TYR A 516 -10.46 -5.69 5.96
N LEU A 517 -11.07 -4.51 5.78
CA LEU A 517 -12.09 -4.32 4.76
C LEU A 517 -11.41 -3.99 3.42
N ARG A 518 -11.75 -4.74 2.37
CA ARG A 518 -11.31 -4.55 0.99
C ARG A 518 -12.50 -4.16 0.13
N THR A 519 -12.33 -3.14 -0.69
CA THR A 519 -13.44 -2.51 -1.44
C THR A 519 -13.06 -2.33 -2.90
N LYS A 520 -14.06 -2.32 -3.81
CA LYS A 520 -13.83 -1.94 -5.21
C LYS A 520 -14.03 -0.43 -5.37
N PRO A 521 -13.20 0.26 -6.18
CA PRO A 521 -13.46 1.65 -6.55
C PRO A 521 -14.83 1.79 -7.25
N ALA A 522 -15.52 2.91 -7.02
CA ALA A 522 -16.85 3.17 -7.58
C ALA A 522 -16.87 3.38 -9.11
N ALA A 523 -15.72 3.71 -9.72
CA ALA A 523 -15.58 3.85 -11.16
C ALA A 523 -14.68 2.73 -11.71
N ASN A 524 -15.23 1.92 -12.62
CA ASN A 524 -14.40 1.04 -13.44
C ASN A 524 -13.52 1.93 -14.34
N ALA A 525 -12.21 1.91 -14.11
CA ALA A 525 -11.27 2.55 -15.01
C ALA A 525 -11.43 1.95 -16.41
N ILE A 526 -11.60 2.79 -17.42
CA ILE A 526 -11.70 2.39 -18.83
C ILE A 526 -10.42 1.59 -19.17
N GLN A 527 -10.58 0.32 -19.56
CA GLN A 527 -9.46 -0.57 -19.88
C GLN A 527 -9.03 -0.32 -21.34
N PHE A 528 -7.90 0.35 -21.52
CA PHE A 528 -7.36 0.76 -22.84
C PHE A 528 -6.59 -0.36 -23.59
N THR A 529 -6.61 -1.59 -23.08
CA THR A 529 -5.82 -2.72 -23.59
C THR A 529 -6.49 -3.54 -24.69
N ILE A 530 -7.78 -3.34 -24.97
CA ILE A 530 -8.54 -4.15 -25.94
C ILE A 530 -9.01 -3.29 -27.11
N ASP A 531 -8.89 -3.83 -28.31
CA ASP A 531 -9.41 -3.28 -29.55
C ASP A 531 -10.91 -2.91 -29.41
N LYS A 532 -11.22 -1.62 -29.59
CA LYS A 532 -12.57 -1.06 -29.40
C LYS A 532 -13.60 -1.67 -30.37
N THR A 533 -13.15 -2.18 -31.52
CA THR A 533 -14.06 -2.84 -32.47
C THR A 533 -14.56 -4.20 -31.97
N LYS A 534 -13.76 -4.90 -31.14
CA LYS A 534 -14.16 -6.16 -30.49
C LYS A 534 -15.08 -5.92 -29.28
N MET A 535 -14.93 -4.79 -28.58
CA MET A 535 -15.86 -4.35 -27.53
C MET A 535 -17.28 -4.09 -28.06
N ALA A 536 -17.41 -3.49 -29.25
CA ALA A 536 -18.71 -3.19 -29.85
C ALA A 536 -19.54 -4.45 -30.12
N ASN A 537 -18.91 -5.55 -30.53
CA ASN A 537 -19.58 -6.82 -30.79
C ASN A 537 -19.97 -7.57 -29.49
N ALA A 538 -19.23 -7.39 -28.39
CA ALA A 538 -19.56 -7.97 -27.09
C ALA A 538 -20.65 -7.18 -26.34
N MET A 539 -20.75 -5.86 -26.58
CA MET A 539 -21.75 -4.99 -25.95
C MET A 539 -23.08 -4.92 -26.71
N ALA A 540 -23.15 -5.39 -27.96
CA ALA A 540 -24.38 -5.32 -28.77
C ALA A 540 -25.52 -6.27 -28.31
N SER A 541 -25.29 -7.15 -27.34
CA SER A 541 -26.29 -8.14 -26.90
C SER A 541 -27.04 -7.77 -25.62
N LYS A 542 -26.74 -6.64 -24.97
CA LYS A 542 -27.46 -6.18 -23.77
C LYS A 542 -27.73 -4.68 -23.82
N ASP A 543 -28.99 -4.35 -23.61
CA ASP A 543 -29.60 -3.02 -23.42
C ASP A 543 -30.01 -2.23 -24.68
N ALA A 544 -31.29 -2.36 -25.02
CA ALA A 544 -32.04 -1.40 -25.82
C ALA A 544 -32.29 -0.12 -25.01
N ARG A 545 -31.30 0.77 -24.97
CA ARG A 545 -31.49 2.19 -24.63
C ARG A 545 -31.11 3.04 -25.84
N SER A 546 -31.95 4.02 -26.16
CA SER A 546 -31.76 4.88 -27.33
C SER A 546 -30.47 5.69 -27.20
N GLN A 547 -29.72 5.78 -28.32
CA GLN A 547 -28.45 6.52 -28.41
C GLN A 547 -28.56 7.98 -27.95
N GLU A 548 -29.75 8.59 -28.02
CA GLU A 548 -30.02 9.96 -27.57
C GLU A 548 -30.02 10.10 -26.03
N GLU A 549 -30.42 9.07 -25.27
CA GLU A 549 -30.40 9.12 -23.79
C GLU A 549 -28.97 8.93 -23.26
N ILE A 550 -28.17 8.09 -23.93
CA ILE A 550 -26.77 7.86 -23.60
C ILE A 550 -25.94 9.13 -23.85
N GLN A 551 -26.25 9.87 -24.93
CA GLN A 551 -25.54 11.10 -25.27
C GLN A 551 -25.90 12.26 -24.32
N ALA A 552 -27.15 12.33 -23.85
CA ALA A 552 -27.58 13.31 -22.85
C ALA A 552 -26.93 13.08 -21.47
N ASP A 553 -26.85 11.83 -21.00
CA ASP A 553 -26.15 11.47 -19.76
C ASP A 553 -24.63 11.67 -19.88
N GLN A 554 -24.05 11.43 -21.06
CA GLN A 554 -22.63 11.69 -21.35
C GLN A 554 -22.30 13.18 -21.35
N GLU A 555 -23.17 14.04 -21.91
CA GLU A 555 -23.01 15.49 -21.85
C GLU A 555 -23.19 16.03 -20.42
N GLN A 556 -24.11 15.46 -19.62
CA GLN A 556 -24.28 15.85 -18.22
C GLN A 556 -23.12 15.37 -17.33
N ALA A 557 -22.60 14.16 -17.54
CA ALA A 557 -21.44 13.63 -16.82
C ALA A 557 -20.13 14.35 -17.19
N MET A 558 -19.97 14.75 -18.46
CA MET A 558 -18.81 15.52 -18.93
C MET A 558 -18.88 16.99 -18.48
N ALA A 559 -20.09 17.57 -18.39
CA ALA A 559 -20.30 18.90 -17.82
C ALA A 559 -20.09 18.96 -16.29
N ALA A 560 -20.25 17.85 -15.58
CA ALA A 560 -19.96 17.75 -14.15
C ALA A 560 -18.46 17.58 -13.82
N MET A 561 -17.62 17.28 -14.81
CA MET A 561 -16.18 17.04 -14.64
C MET A 561 -15.31 18.25 -15.04
N ILE A 562 -15.92 19.37 -15.43
CA ILE A 562 -15.21 20.64 -15.65
C ILE A 562 -15.33 21.47 -14.37
N CYS A 563 -14.20 21.60 -13.66
CA CYS A 563 -14.04 22.59 -12.61
C CYS A 563 -14.42 23.96 -13.15
N ARG A 564 -15.56 24.52 -12.72
CA ARG A 564 -15.94 25.89 -13.03
C ARG A 564 -14.87 26.83 -12.50
N ARG A 565 -14.46 27.74 -13.37
CA ARG A 565 -13.43 28.77 -13.19
C ARG A 565 -13.76 29.86 -12.15
N ASP A 566 -14.79 29.66 -11.32
CA ASP A 566 -15.39 30.69 -10.46
C ASP A 566 -15.15 30.51 -8.94
N ASN A 567 -14.48 29.44 -8.48
CA ASN A 567 -14.10 29.33 -7.06
C ASN A 567 -12.63 29.71 -6.87
N LYS A 568 -12.37 31.03 -6.86
CA LYS A 568 -11.03 31.61 -6.70
C LYS A 568 -10.52 31.68 -5.26
N GLU A 569 -11.31 31.31 -4.24
CA GLU A 569 -10.96 31.59 -2.83
C GLU A 569 -10.70 30.38 -1.91
N ASP A 570 -10.89 29.12 -2.34
CA ASP A 570 -10.77 27.96 -1.43
C ASP A 570 -9.50 27.10 -1.57
N CYS A 571 -8.52 27.52 -2.37
CA CYS A 571 -7.23 26.80 -2.49
C CYS A 571 -6.11 27.52 -1.72
N MET A 572 -6.08 27.35 -0.39
CA MET A 572 -4.93 27.73 0.44
C MET A 572 -4.17 26.50 0.93
N MET A 573 -3.21 26.04 0.13
CA MET A 573 -2.16 25.10 0.55
C MET A 573 -0.79 25.80 0.52
N CYS A 574 -0.35 26.19 1.71
CA CYS A 574 1.00 26.30 2.28
C CYS A 574 2.17 26.96 1.51
N GLY A 575 2.73 28.01 2.13
CA GLY A 575 4.17 28.18 2.42
C GLY A 575 5.21 27.97 1.30
N ALA A 576 5.63 29.08 0.69
CA ALA A 576 6.98 29.37 0.16
C ALA A 576 7.69 28.30 -0.72
N CYS A 577 7.03 27.76 -1.73
CA CYS A 577 7.67 27.13 -2.91
C CYS A 577 6.79 27.37 -4.15
N ILE A 578 7.34 27.86 -5.26
CA ILE A 578 6.62 27.99 -6.53
C ILE A 578 6.76 26.67 -7.29
N GLY A 579 5.68 25.88 -7.33
CA GLY A 579 5.61 24.64 -8.11
C GLY A 579 5.37 24.92 -9.60
N VAL A 580 6.44 25.01 -10.39
CA VAL A 580 6.35 25.07 -11.86
C VAL A 580 6.26 23.64 -12.40
N GLN A 581 5.29 23.37 -13.29
CA GLN A 581 5.08 22.04 -13.90
C GLN A 581 4.56 22.20 -15.34
N GLY A 582 4.79 21.18 -16.18
CA GLY A 582 4.28 21.13 -17.55
C GLY A 582 5.03 21.98 -18.58
N LEU A 583 6.34 22.24 -18.39
CA LEU A 583 7.11 23.04 -19.37
C LEU A 583 7.18 22.36 -20.75
N ALA A 584 7.36 21.04 -20.78
CA ALA A 584 7.36 20.28 -22.03
C ALA A 584 5.99 20.33 -22.73
N ASP A 585 4.89 20.27 -21.96
CA ASP A 585 3.53 20.43 -22.49
C ASP A 585 3.34 21.79 -23.14
N LEU A 586 3.83 22.86 -22.49
CA LEU A 586 3.77 24.22 -23.02
C LEU A 586 4.51 24.33 -24.35
N PHE A 587 5.73 23.80 -24.45
CA PHE A 587 6.50 23.82 -25.70
C PHE A 587 5.77 23.08 -26.82
N ILE A 588 5.20 21.91 -26.52
CA ILE A 588 4.40 21.14 -27.48
C ILE A 588 3.18 21.95 -27.95
N GLN A 589 2.46 22.58 -27.03
CA GLN A 589 1.29 23.43 -27.34
C GLN A 589 1.67 24.64 -28.20
N MET A 590 2.85 25.22 -27.97
CA MET A 590 3.41 26.32 -28.77
C MET A 590 4.10 25.85 -30.06
N ARG A 591 4.12 24.54 -30.34
CA ARG A 591 4.77 23.93 -31.51
C ARG A 591 6.27 24.19 -31.57
N LEU A 592 6.94 24.26 -30.41
CA LEU A 592 8.38 24.44 -30.28
C LEU A 592 9.05 23.13 -29.84
N PRO A 593 9.99 22.56 -30.61
CA PRO A 593 10.82 21.45 -30.16
C PRO A 593 11.56 21.78 -28.86
N PHE A 594 11.71 20.81 -27.96
CA PHE A 594 12.33 21.06 -26.65
C PHE A 594 13.76 21.62 -26.78
N ASP A 595 14.52 21.15 -27.78
CA ASP A 595 15.92 21.48 -28.00
C ASP A 595 16.19 22.67 -28.96
N CYS A 596 15.17 23.48 -29.26
CA CYS A 596 15.34 24.69 -30.09
C CYS A 596 15.67 25.95 -29.25
N ASN A 597 16.22 26.97 -29.93
CA ASN A 597 16.63 28.21 -29.28
C ASN A 597 15.44 29.01 -28.72
N GLU A 598 14.29 28.92 -29.37
CA GLU A 598 13.05 29.57 -28.95
C GLU A 598 12.53 28.96 -27.65
N SER A 599 12.55 27.64 -27.50
CA SER A 599 12.20 26.94 -26.25
C SER A 599 13.14 27.32 -25.11
N ARG A 600 14.45 27.44 -25.41
CA ARG A 600 15.46 27.89 -24.46
C ARG A 600 15.22 29.33 -23.99
N LEU A 601 14.92 30.25 -24.91
CA LEU A 601 14.57 31.64 -24.60
C LEU A 601 13.28 31.73 -23.79
N LEU A 602 12.24 30.97 -24.17
CA LEU A 602 10.97 30.94 -23.46
C LEU A 602 11.13 30.41 -22.03
N ASN A 603 11.91 29.35 -21.83
CA ASN A 603 12.29 28.87 -20.50
C ASN A 603 12.93 29.98 -19.66
N LYS A 604 13.87 30.76 -20.22
CA LYS A 604 14.46 31.92 -19.53
C LYS A 604 13.39 32.94 -19.15
N GLN A 605 12.56 33.36 -20.10
CA GLN A 605 11.52 34.39 -19.91
C GLN A 605 10.45 34.01 -18.88
N ILE A 606 10.08 32.72 -18.80
CA ILE A 606 9.14 32.20 -17.80
C ILE A 606 9.70 32.42 -16.40
N PHE A 607 10.93 31.98 -16.14
CA PHE A 607 11.53 32.11 -14.81
C PHE A 607 11.89 33.57 -14.47
N GLU A 608 12.26 34.37 -15.47
CA GLU A 608 12.41 35.82 -15.32
C GLU A 608 11.11 36.48 -14.84
N THR A 609 9.99 36.13 -15.46
CA THR A 609 8.65 36.61 -15.09
C THR A 609 8.25 36.18 -13.68
N ILE A 610 8.48 34.91 -13.34
CA ILE A 610 8.16 34.38 -12.00
C ILE A 610 8.99 35.10 -10.94
N TYR A 611 10.28 35.36 -11.21
CA TYR A 611 11.16 36.08 -10.29
C TYR A 611 10.77 37.54 -10.11
N TYR A 612 10.44 38.23 -11.20
CA TYR A 612 9.93 39.60 -11.14
C TYR A 612 8.67 39.69 -10.27
N GLY A 613 7.67 38.85 -10.56
CA GLY A 613 6.40 38.85 -9.83
C GLY A 613 6.56 38.46 -8.35
N ALA A 614 7.44 37.51 -8.04
CA ALA A 614 7.72 37.12 -6.66
C ALA A 614 8.40 38.24 -5.87
N LEU A 615 9.35 38.96 -6.49
CA LEU A 615 10.01 40.12 -5.88
C LEU A 615 9.04 41.28 -5.68
N GLU A 616 8.19 41.57 -6.67
CA GLU A 616 7.17 42.61 -6.58
C GLU A 616 6.20 42.34 -5.43
N ALA A 617 5.63 41.13 -5.36
CA ALA A 617 4.73 40.75 -4.28
C ALA A 617 5.42 40.80 -2.90
N SER A 618 6.67 40.34 -2.80
CA SER A 618 7.46 40.41 -1.57
C SER A 618 7.74 41.84 -1.14
N CYS A 619 7.94 42.76 -2.09
CA CYS A 619 8.13 44.18 -1.86
C CYS A 619 6.84 44.87 -1.40
N GLU A 620 5.69 44.53 -1.99
CA GLU A 620 4.36 45.01 -1.57
C GLU A 620 4.05 44.61 -0.12
N ILE A 621 4.37 43.36 0.25
CA ILE A 621 4.19 42.90 1.64
C ILE A 621 5.15 43.65 2.57
N ALA A 622 6.40 43.89 2.14
CA ALA A 622 7.37 44.66 2.94
C ALA A 622 6.93 46.11 3.14
N ALA A 623 6.28 46.73 2.15
CA ALA A 623 5.73 48.08 2.27
C ALA A 623 4.67 48.18 3.38
N ARG A 624 3.93 47.10 3.65
CA ARG A 624 2.92 47.01 4.72
C ARG A 624 3.51 46.58 6.07
N ASP A 625 4.33 45.53 6.05
CA ASP A 625 4.71 44.76 7.26
C ASP A 625 6.20 44.93 7.65
N GLY A 626 6.96 45.72 6.87
CA GLY A 626 8.41 45.88 6.96
C GLY A 626 9.19 44.73 6.29
N PRO A 627 10.47 44.94 5.94
CA PRO A 627 11.31 43.89 5.37
C PRO A 627 11.62 42.77 6.37
N TYR A 628 12.19 41.65 5.91
CA TYR A 628 12.64 40.59 6.82
C TYR A 628 13.78 41.08 7.73
N GLN A 629 13.91 40.46 8.90
CA GLN A 629 14.78 40.94 10.00
C GLN A 629 16.25 41.11 9.62
N THR A 630 16.76 40.29 8.69
CA THR A 630 18.16 40.33 8.23
C THR A 630 18.31 40.94 6.83
N TYR A 631 17.37 41.81 6.42
CA TYR A 631 17.41 42.46 5.11
C TYR A 631 18.62 43.39 4.97
N GLU A 632 18.92 44.17 6.00
CA GLU A 632 20.08 45.06 6.04
C GLU A 632 21.38 44.27 5.93
N GLY A 633 22.19 44.59 4.92
CA GLY A 633 23.44 43.90 4.61
C GLY A 633 23.29 42.70 3.65
N SER A 634 22.08 42.40 3.19
CA SER A 634 21.85 41.39 2.15
C SER A 634 22.23 41.91 0.75
N PRO A 635 22.49 41.03 -0.23
CA PRO A 635 22.70 41.46 -1.62
C PRO A 635 21.51 42.26 -2.18
N VAL A 636 20.28 41.85 -1.85
CA VAL A 636 19.06 42.53 -2.31
C VAL A 636 18.95 43.94 -1.74
N SER A 637 19.36 44.18 -0.49
CA SER A 637 19.40 45.54 0.07
C SER A 637 20.44 46.45 -0.58
N GLN A 638 21.41 45.87 -1.30
CA GLN A 638 22.40 46.58 -2.11
C GLN A 638 21.96 46.72 -3.58
N GLY A 639 20.74 46.32 -3.93
CA GLY A 639 20.23 46.33 -5.31
C GLY A 639 20.79 45.22 -6.19
N ILE A 640 21.45 44.22 -5.60
CA ILE A 640 22.01 43.05 -6.29
C ILE A 640 20.96 41.93 -6.25
N LEU A 641 20.40 41.60 -7.41
CA LEU A 641 19.40 40.54 -7.56
C LEU A 641 20.05 39.24 -8.07
N GLN A 642 19.26 38.17 -8.13
CA GLN A 642 19.78 36.84 -8.46
C GLN A 642 20.51 36.79 -9.81
N TYR A 643 19.98 37.45 -10.83
CA TYR A 643 20.62 37.46 -12.16
C TYR A 643 21.91 38.28 -12.19
N ASP A 644 22.04 39.32 -11.34
CA ASP A 644 23.26 40.11 -11.20
C ASP A 644 24.39 39.23 -10.64
N MET A 645 24.08 38.38 -9.66
CA MET A 645 25.04 37.40 -9.10
C MET A 645 25.48 36.33 -10.10
N TRP A 646 24.68 36.09 -11.14
CA TRP A 646 25.00 35.17 -12.25
C TRP A 646 25.67 35.88 -13.42
N GLY A 647 25.83 37.21 -13.38
CA GLY A 647 26.35 38.00 -14.50
C GLY A 647 25.45 37.98 -15.74
N VAL A 648 24.14 37.76 -15.56
CA VAL A 648 23.16 37.64 -16.64
C VAL A 648 22.34 38.92 -16.75
N THR A 649 22.24 39.47 -17.95
CA THR A 649 21.29 40.57 -18.23
C THR A 649 19.89 39.98 -18.47
N PRO A 650 18.85 40.47 -17.75
CA PRO A 650 17.48 40.08 -18.00
C PRO A 650 16.99 40.61 -19.36
N THR A 651 15.85 40.12 -19.82
CA THR A 651 15.20 40.63 -21.03
C THR A 651 14.46 41.94 -20.77
N ASP A 652 14.06 42.63 -21.84
CA ASP A 652 13.28 43.88 -21.76
C ASP A 652 11.78 43.64 -21.45
N LEU A 653 11.41 42.44 -20.98
CA LEU A 653 10.01 42.08 -20.67
C LEU A 653 9.45 42.85 -19.46
N TRP A 654 10.30 43.19 -18.51
CA TRP A 654 9.89 43.77 -17.23
C TRP A 654 10.76 44.98 -16.87
N ASP A 655 10.16 45.98 -16.22
CA ASP A 655 10.88 47.16 -15.73
C ASP A 655 11.60 46.84 -14.41
N TRP A 656 12.79 46.27 -14.55
CA TRP A 656 13.67 45.93 -13.42
C TRP A 656 14.20 47.16 -12.69
N ALA A 657 14.31 48.31 -13.35
CA ALA A 657 14.77 49.55 -12.72
C ALA A 657 13.72 50.06 -11.72
N ALA A 658 12.45 50.14 -12.16
CA ALA A 658 11.35 50.52 -11.29
C ALA A 658 11.17 49.55 -10.11
N LEU A 659 11.33 48.24 -10.33
CA LEU A 659 11.25 47.26 -9.24
C LEU A 659 12.41 47.41 -8.25
N LYS A 660 13.65 47.64 -8.72
CA LYS A 660 14.80 47.92 -7.84
C LYS A 660 14.58 49.19 -7.01
N GLU A 661 13.97 50.24 -7.56
CA GLU A 661 13.60 51.44 -6.80
C GLU A 661 12.56 51.15 -5.72
N LYS A 662 11.52 50.36 -6.04
CA LYS A 662 10.53 49.91 -5.05
C LYS A 662 11.19 49.12 -3.91
N ILE A 663 12.07 48.17 -4.26
CA ILE A 663 12.82 47.35 -3.29
C ILE A 663 13.73 48.23 -2.43
N ALA A 664 14.43 49.21 -3.01
CA ALA A 664 15.28 50.12 -2.24
C ALA A 664 14.46 50.95 -1.23
N LYS A 665 13.23 51.31 -1.57
CA LYS A 665 12.34 52.11 -0.72
C LYS A 665 11.66 51.29 0.39
N HIS A 666 11.19 50.08 0.08
CA HIS A 666 10.32 49.30 0.97
C HIS A 666 10.98 48.03 1.52
N GLY A 667 12.09 47.61 0.92
CA GLY A 667 12.69 46.30 1.13
C GLY A 667 11.86 45.16 0.53
N VAL A 668 12.19 43.94 0.93
CA VAL A 668 11.43 42.72 0.58
C VAL A 668 11.11 41.94 1.86
N ARG A 669 9.98 41.23 1.88
CA ARG A 669 9.52 40.49 3.07
C ARG A 669 10.09 39.09 3.15
N ASN A 670 10.40 38.49 2.02
CA ASN A 670 10.91 37.13 1.92
C ASN A 670 12.38 37.18 1.49
N SER A 671 13.25 36.48 2.22
CA SER A 671 14.69 36.45 1.94
C SER A 671 15.07 35.58 0.74
N LEU A 672 14.25 34.57 0.43
CA LEU A 672 14.34 33.68 -0.72
C LEU A 672 12.93 33.40 -1.24
N LEU A 673 12.76 33.29 -2.55
CA LEU A 673 11.47 33.33 -3.23
C LEU A 673 11.21 32.09 -4.10
N ILE A 674 12.23 31.56 -4.78
CA ILE A 674 12.04 30.57 -5.85
C ILE A 674 12.89 29.33 -5.61
N ALA A 675 12.20 28.21 -5.40
CA ALA A 675 12.77 26.86 -5.35
C ALA A 675 11.91 25.91 -6.19
N PRO A 676 12.28 25.63 -7.46
CA PRO A 676 11.55 24.68 -8.28
C PRO A 676 11.72 23.24 -7.76
N MET A 677 10.65 22.72 -7.16
CA MET A 677 10.59 21.37 -6.59
C MET A 677 10.20 20.30 -7.62
N PRO A 678 10.51 19.02 -7.39
CA PRO A 678 9.95 17.93 -8.20
C PRO A 678 8.43 17.89 -8.02
N THR A 679 7.69 17.76 -9.12
CA THR A 679 6.21 17.79 -9.12
C THR A 679 5.58 16.46 -9.52
N ALA A 680 6.29 15.33 -9.40
CA ALA A 680 5.81 14.02 -9.88
C ALA A 680 4.34 13.71 -9.51
N SER A 681 3.99 13.78 -8.22
CA SER A 681 2.61 13.51 -7.78
C SER A 681 1.60 14.58 -8.22
N THR A 682 1.96 15.88 -8.13
CA THR A 682 1.04 16.97 -8.47
C THR A 682 0.82 17.11 -9.98
N ALA A 683 1.86 16.92 -10.77
CA ALA A 683 1.83 16.92 -12.23
C ALA A 683 1.01 15.73 -12.73
N GLN A 684 1.19 14.53 -12.14
CA GLN A 684 0.35 13.37 -12.44
C GLN A 684 -1.12 13.65 -12.12
N ILE A 685 -1.45 14.21 -10.95
CA ILE A 685 -2.84 14.57 -10.59
C ILE A 685 -3.44 15.52 -11.63
N LEU A 686 -2.67 16.55 -12.05
CA LEU A 686 -3.13 17.59 -12.97
C LEU A 686 -2.99 17.19 -14.46
N GLY A 687 -2.46 16.00 -14.76
CA GLY A 687 -2.33 15.49 -16.13
C GLY A 687 -1.20 16.13 -16.95
N ASN A 688 -0.25 16.79 -16.30
CA ASN A 688 0.89 17.45 -16.95
C ASN A 688 2.18 16.64 -16.78
N ASN A 689 3.20 16.93 -17.59
CA ASN A 689 4.53 16.40 -17.39
C ASN A 689 5.21 17.00 -16.15
N GLU A 690 6.12 16.23 -15.57
CA GLU A 690 6.78 16.59 -14.32
C GLU A 690 7.71 17.79 -14.52
N SER A 691 7.49 18.82 -13.71
CA SER A 691 8.37 19.99 -13.56
C SER A 691 8.68 20.65 -14.93
N PHE A 692 9.97 20.89 -15.19
CA PHE A 692 10.53 21.42 -16.42
C PHE A 692 11.25 20.36 -17.26
N GLU A 693 11.03 19.07 -16.98
CA GLU A 693 11.69 17.96 -17.66
C GLU A 693 11.03 17.68 -19.03
N PRO A 694 11.76 17.17 -20.03
CA PRO A 694 11.16 16.59 -21.23
C PRO A 694 10.41 15.30 -20.92
N TYR A 695 9.60 14.82 -21.88
CA TYR A 695 8.92 13.54 -21.76
C TYR A 695 9.93 12.38 -21.75
N THR A 696 9.88 11.53 -20.72
CA THR A 696 10.74 10.35 -20.64
C THR A 696 10.37 9.27 -21.65
N SER A 697 9.10 9.21 -22.00
CA SER A 697 8.54 8.41 -23.09
C SER A 697 7.19 9.01 -23.51
N ASN A 698 6.85 8.94 -24.81
CA ASN A 698 5.51 9.31 -25.27
C ASN A 698 4.47 8.20 -25.00
N ILE A 699 4.87 7.08 -24.42
CA ILE A 699 3.98 6.08 -23.86
C ILE A 699 4.47 5.68 -22.46
N TYR A 700 3.64 5.86 -21.44
CA TYR A 700 4.06 5.67 -20.05
C TYR A 700 2.99 5.00 -19.20
N SER A 701 3.45 4.25 -18.20
CA SER A 701 2.56 3.64 -17.22
C SER A 701 2.10 4.66 -16.17
N ARG A 702 0.79 4.77 -15.97
CA ARG A 702 0.18 5.51 -14.88
C ARG A 702 -0.43 4.54 -13.87
N ARG A 703 0.07 4.59 -12.64
CA ARG A 703 -0.45 3.79 -11.53
C ARG A 703 -1.57 4.56 -10.82
N VAL A 704 -2.74 3.96 -10.79
CA VAL A 704 -3.89 4.45 -10.00
C VAL A 704 -4.33 3.32 -9.08
N LEU A 705 -5.24 3.62 -8.15
CA LEU A 705 -5.76 2.62 -7.20
C LEU A 705 -6.39 1.39 -7.89
N SER A 706 -6.78 1.50 -9.17
CA SER A 706 -7.36 0.44 -10.01
C SER A 706 -6.35 -0.41 -10.79
N GLY A 707 -5.05 -0.11 -10.74
CA GLY A 707 -4.02 -0.82 -11.50
C GLY A 707 -3.00 0.10 -12.16
N GLU A 708 -2.10 -0.48 -12.95
CA GLU A 708 -1.12 0.24 -13.76
C GLU A 708 -1.57 0.23 -15.23
N PHE A 709 -1.70 1.42 -15.85
CA PHE A 709 -2.25 1.59 -17.20
C PHE A 709 -1.24 2.26 -18.13
N GLN A 710 -1.10 1.78 -19.36
CA GLN A 710 -0.30 2.45 -20.40
C GLN A 710 -1.08 3.63 -21.00
N VAL A 711 -0.49 4.81 -20.93
CA VAL A 711 -1.06 6.08 -21.40
C VAL A 711 -0.13 6.67 -22.46
N VAL A 712 -0.69 7.05 -23.61
CA VAL A 712 0.05 7.78 -24.65
C VAL A 712 0.03 9.26 -24.31
N ASN A 713 1.12 9.98 -24.60
CA ASN A 713 1.16 11.43 -24.53
C ASN A 713 -0.04 12.01 -25.29
N HIS A 714 -0.93 12.66 -24.55
CA HIS A 714 -2.21 13.12 -25.07
C HIS A 714 -2.07 14.16 -26.18
N HIS A 715 -0.99 14.96 -26.18
CA HIS A 715 -0.67 15.87 -27.27
C HIS A 715 -0.28 15.13 -28.56
N LEU A 716 0.59 14.13 -28.44
CA LEU A 716 1.01 13.29 -29.57
C LEU A 716 -0.19 12.53 -30.15
N LEU A 717 -1.00 11.93 -29.28
CA LEU A 717 -2.21 11.22 -29.69
C LEU A 717 -3.15 12.13 -30.48
N ARG A 718 -3.38 13.35 -30.00
CA ARG A 718 -4.22 14.34 -30.71
C ARG A 718 -3.66 14.65 -32.09
N ASP A 719 -2.37 14.93 -32.21
CA ASP A 719 -1.74 15.26 -33.50
C ASP A 719 -1.78 14.08 -34.48
N LEU A 720 -1.55 12.85 -34.00
CA LEU A 720 -1.63 11.65 -34.83
C LEU A 720 -3.06 11.38 -35.30
N VAL A 721 -4.07 11.63 -34.44
CA VAL A 721 -5.48 11.52 -34.82
C VAL A 721 -5.88 12.59 -35.83
N GLU A 722 -5.46 13.84 -35.63
CA GLU A 722 -5.73 14.95 -36.56
C GLU A 722 -5.13 14.70 -37.96
N LEU A 723 -3.97 14.03 -38.03
CA LEU A 723 -3.33 13.65 -39.29
C LEU A 723 -3.86 12.33 -39.88
N GLY A 724 -4.79 11.64 -39.21
CA GLY A 724 -5.29 10.33 -39.63
C GLY A 724 -4.23 9.23 -39.60
N LEU A 725 -3.17 9.41 -38.80
CA LEU A 725 -2.06 8.46 -38.62
C LEU A 725 -2.24 7.55 -37.41
N TRP A 726 -3.27 7.77 -36.60
CA TRP A 726 -3.54 6.97 -35.42
C TRP A 726 -4.34 5.70 -35.74
N ASP A 727 -3.67 4.55 -35.68
CA ASP A 727 -4.26 3.22 -35.75
C ASP A 727 -3.56 2.26 -34.76
N ASP A 728 -4.03 1.02 -34.70
CA ASP A 728 -3.44 0.00 -33.81
C ASP A 728 -1.99 -0.34 -34.20
N ASN A 729 -1.63 -0.20 -35.47
CA ASN A 729 -0.25 -0.43 -35.92
C ASN A 729 0.70 0.68 -35.43
N MET A 730 0.27 1.94 -35.46
CA MET A 730 0.98 3.09 -34.91
C MET A 730 1.17 2.93 -33.40
N LYS A 731 0.13 2.48 -32.68
CA LYS A 731 0.23 2.16 -31.25
C LYS A 731 1.25 1.05 -30.98
N ASP A 732 1.22 -0.03 -31.74
CA ASP A 732 2.19 -1.12 -31.61
C ASP A 732 3.61 -0.64 -31.89
N GLN A 733 3.80 0.15 -32.95
CA GLN A 733 5.08 0.76 -33.30
C GLN A 733 5.59 1.70 -32.19
N LEU A 734 4.71 2.46 -31.54
CA LEU A 734 5.07 3.26 -30.37
C LEU A 734 5.54 2.39 -29.20
N ILE A 735 4.88 1.25 -28.95
CA ILE A 735 5.28 0.31 -27.90
C ILE A 735 6.64 -0.32 -28.23
N VAL A 736 6.85 -0.80 -29.46
CA VAL A 736 8.15 -1.34 -29.95
C VAL A 736 9.27 -0.36 -29.67
N ASN A 737 9.05 0.90 -30.04
CA ASN A 737 10.04 1.95 -29.94
C ASN A 737 10.10 2.58 -28.54
N ASN A 738 9.48 1.97 -27.52
CA ASN A 738 9.43 2.45 -26.13
C ASN A 738 8.97 3.92 -26.01
N GLY A 739 7.99 4.30 -26.83
CA GLY A 739 7.40 5.63 -26.95
C GLY A 739 8.27 6.65 -27.69
N SER A 740 9.35 6.24 -28.34
CA SER A 740 10.02 7.05 -29.35
C SER A 740 9.27 7.00 -30.67
N ILE A 741 9.22 8.13 -31.38
CA ILE A 741 8.61 8.22 -32.72
C ILE A 741 9.63 8.41 -33.84
N GLN A 742 10.93 8.49 -33.50
CA GLN A 742 11.98 8.87 -34.44
C GLN A 742 12.11 7.85 -35.58
N ASP A 743 12.00 6.56 -35.23
CA ASP A 743 12.18 5.44 -36.17
C ASP A 743 10.88 4.96 -36.82
N ILE A 744 9.75 5.63 -36.56
CA ILE A 744 8.47 5.25 -37.14
C ILE A 744 8.31 5.88 -38.53
N GLU A 745 8.13 5.05 -39.55
CA GLU A 745 7.86 5.48 -40.93
C GLU A 745 6.46 6.10 -41.05
N GLY A 746 6.32 7.13 -41.89
CA GLY A 746 5.03 7.81 -42.13
C GLY A 746 4.73 8.99 -41.19
N ILE A 747 5.46 9.17 -40.09
CA ILE A 747 5.32 10.36 -39.23
C ILE A 747 6.13 11.53 -39.80
N PRO A 748 5.54 12.72 -40.00
CA PRO A 748 6.25 13.91 -40.47
C PRO A 748 7.41 14.31 -39.55
N GLN A 749 8.54 14.75 -40.14
CA GLN A 749 9.73 15.17 -39.38
C GLN A 749 9.41 16.26 -38.35
N LYS A 750 8.50 17.19 -38.67
CA LYS A 750 8.08 18.24 -37.74
C LYS A 750 7.46 17.71 -36.44
N LEU A 751 6.74 16.57 -36.48
CA LEU A 751 6.25 15.92 -35.26
C LEU A 751 7.37 15.17 -34.55
N LYS A 752 8.25 14.51 -35.30
CA LYS A 752 9.44 13.84 -34.75
C LYS A 752 10.30 14.80 -33.93
N ASP A 753 10.51 16.01 -34.45
CA ASP A 753 11.24 17.07 -33.75
C ASP A 753 10.50 17.57 -32.50
N LEU A 754 9.16 17.64 -32.54
CA LEU A 754 8.34 18.14 -31.45
C LEU A 754 8.25 17.17 -30.26
N TYR A 755 8.19 15.86 -30.53
CA TYR A 755 7.96 14.81 -29.53
C TYR A 755 9.23 14.01 -29.20
N LYS A 756 10.40 14.65 -29.30
CA LYS A 756 11.65 14.04 -28.84
C LYS A 756 11.56 13.65 -27.36
N THR A 757 11.95 12.43 -27.04
CA THR A 757 12.06 11.99 -25.64
C THR A 757 13.36 12.49 -25.00
N VAL A 758 13.47 12.41 -23.66
CA VAL A 758 14.72 12.73 -22.94
C VAL A 758 15.94 11.97 -23.46
N TRP A 759 15.74 10.81 -24.08
CA TRP A 759 16.81 9.96 -24.62
C TRP A 759 17.32 10.46 -25.99
N GLU A 760 16.54 11.30 -26.66
CA GLU A 760 16.84 11.87 -27.97
C GLU A 760 17.31 13.33 -27.86
N ILE A 761 17.05 13.97 -26.71
CA ILE A 761 17.46 15.34 -26.44
C ILE A 761 18.91 15.35 -25.90
N PRO A 762 19.80 16.19 -26.47
CA PRO A 762 21.14 16.36 -25.93
C PRO A 762 21.09 16.85 -24.48
N GLN A 763 21.70 16.11 -23.55
CA GLN A 763 21.68 16.48 -22.12
C GLN A 763 22.39 17.81 -21.83
N LYS A 764 23.31 18.22 -22.71
CA LYS A 764 23.90 19.56 -22.69
C LYS A 764 22.82 20.64 -22.77
N THR A 765 21.82 20.48 -23.65
CA THR A 765 20.71 21.43 -23.79
C THR A 765 19.91 21.54 -22.51
N VAL A 766 19.67 20.42 -21.83
CA VAL A 766 18.96 20.39 -20.54
C VAL A 766 19.74 21.17 -19.46
N LEU A 767 21.07 21.01 -19.42
CA LEU A 767 21.97 21.76 -18.53
C LEU A 767 22.02 23.26 -18.88
N ASP A 768 22.08 23.61 -20.16
CA ASP A 768 22.11 24.99 -20.64
C ASP A 768 20.79 25.70 -20.26
N MET A 769 19.64 25.05 -20.49
CA MET A 769 18.33 25.57 -20.06
C MET A 769 18.24 25.69 -18.53
N ALA A 770 18.87 24.78 -17.78
CA ALA A 770 18.98 24.87 -16.33
C ALA A 770 19.76 26.09 -15.87
N ALA A 771 20.82 26.45 -16.58
CA ALA A 771 21.61 27.63 -16.28
C ALA A 771 20.84 28.91 -16.61
N ASP A 772 20.15 28.95 -17.76
CA ASP A 772 19.36 30.13 -18.16
C ASP A 772 18.28 30.49 -17.13
N ARG A 773 17.57 29.48 -16.59
CA ARG A 773 16.59 29.69 -15.51
C ARG A 773 17.25 29.87 -14.15
N GLY A 774 18.43 29.30 -13.93
CA GLY A 774 19.20 29.39 -12.68
C GLY A 774 19.52 30.82 -12.28
N ALA A 775 19.71 31.72 -13.26
CA ALA A 775 19.88 33.16 -13.04
C ALA A 775 18.67 33.84 -12.37
N PHE A 776 17.49 33.21 -12.39
CA PHE A 776 16.26 33.74 -11.79
C PHE A 776 15.75 32.86 -10.64
N ILE A 777 16.58 31.93 -10.14
CA ILE A 777 16.26 31.03 -9.02
C ILE A 777 17.22 31.33 -7.87
N ASP A 778 16.71 31.93 -6.81
CA ASP A 778 17.53 32.32 -5.65
C ASP A 778 17.89 31.14 -4.74
N GLN A 779 17.08 30.08 -4.74
CA GLN A 779 17.42 28.80 -4.09
C GLN A 779 18.10 27.84 -5.09
N SER A 780 17.58 26.63 -5.28
CA SER A 780 18.06 25.69 -6.30
C SER A 780 16.90 25.01 -7.02
N GLN A 781 17.21 24.19 -8.01
CA GLN A 781 16.27 23.46 -8.86
C GLN A 781 16.58 21.96 -8.84
N SER A 782 15.54 21.13 -8.89
CA SER A 782 15.69 19.68 -8.99
C SER A 782 15.87 19.26 -10.45
N LEU A 783 17.10 18.97 -10.85
CA LEU A 783 17.45 18.67 -12.25
C LEU A 783 17.85 17.19 -12.43
N ASN A 784 17.11 16.45 -13.25
CA ASN A 784 17.50 15.08 -13.63
C ASN A 784 18.39 15.08 -14.87
N ILE A 785 19.23 14.04 -14.97
CA ILE A 785 20.10 13.79 -16.11
C ILE A 785 19.87 12.38 -16.61
N TYR A 786 19.74 12.23 -17.93
CA TYR A 786 19.37 10.98 -18.58
C TYR A 786 20.53 10.45 -19.44
N MET A 787 20.99 9.24 -19.17
CA MET A 787 22.06 8.57 -19.92
C MET A 787 21.68 7.13 -20.21
N ALA A 788 21.38 6.79 -21.46
CA ALA A 788 21.00 5.43 -21.83
C ALA A 788 22.05 4.40 -21.38
N GLU A 789 23.32 4.67 -21.64
CA GLU A 789 24.48 3.88 -21.18
C GLU A 789 25.46 4.74 -20.40
N ILE A 790 25.97 4.21 -19.28
CA ILE A 790 26.89 4.95 -18.42
C ILE A 790 28.29 4.91 -19.04
N ASN A 791 28.84 6.10 -19.31
CA ASN A 791 30.23 6.29 -19.69
C ASN A 791 30.87 7.31 -18.74
N TYR A 792 31.91 6.91 -18.00
CA TYR A 792 32.62 7.76 -17.05
C TYR A 792 33.12 9.07 -17.66
N ALA A 793 33.57 9.05 -18.92
CA ALA A 793 34.03 10.25 -19.61
C ALA A 793 32.88 11.23 -19.88
N LYS A 794 31.74 10.74 -20.39
CA LYS A 794 30.54 11.56 -20.63
C LYS A 794 29.97 12.12 -19.33
N MET A 795 29.90 11.29 -18.28
CA MET A 795 29.42 11.70 -16.96
C MET A 795 30.31 12.78 -16.34
N SER A 796 31.63 12.57 -16.35
CA SER A 796 32.59 13.57 -15.87
C SER A 796 32.47 14.88 -16.64
N SER A 797 32.33 14.81 -17.96
CA SER A 797 32.19 15.98 -18.81
C SER A 797 30.92 16.79 -18.50
N MET A 798 29.79 16.15 -18.19
CA MET A 798 28.57 16.84 -17.79
C MET A 798 28.69 17.53 -16.43
N HIS A 799 29.32 16.87 -15.45
CA HIS A 799 29.58 17.49 -14.15
C HIS A 799 30.45 18.73 -14.29
N PHE A 800 31.52 18.66 -15.09
CA PHE A 800 32.36 19.83 -15.37
C PHE A 800 31.61 20.91 -16.14
N HIS A 801 30.73 20.56 -17.09
CA HIS A 801 29.90 21.53 -17.81
C HIS A 801 28.93 22.25 -16.89
N GLY A 802 28.16 21.51 -16.07
CA GLY A 802 27.24 22.10 -15.10
C GLY A 802 27.95 22.98 -14.08
N TRP A 803 29.14 22.57 -13.61
CA TRP A 803 29.98 23.39 -12.74
C TRP A 803 30.46 24.67 -13.43
N LYS A 804 30.93 24.60 -14.69
CA LYS A 804 31.36 25.77 -15.48
C LYS A 804 30.22 26.77 -15.71
N LEU A 805 28.98 26.28 -15.86
CA LEU A 805 27.78 27.12 -15.99
C LEU A 805 27.33 27.75 -14.67
N GLY A 806 27.95 27.43 -13.54
CA GLY A 806 27.57 27.97 -12.23
C GLY A 806 26.32 27.32 -11.62
N LEU A 807 25.89 26.14 -12.11
CA LEU A 807 24.72 25.46 -11.57
C LEU A 807 24.89 25.09 -10.09
N LYS A 808 23.93 25.55 -9.26
CA LYS A 808 23.81 25.18 -7.84
C LYS A 808 23.50 23.69 -7.65
N THR A 809 22.80 23.09 -8.62
CA THR A 809 22.55 21.64 -8.71
C THR A 809 22.89 21.17 -10.11
N GLY A 810 23.99 20.42 -10.25
CA GLY A 810 24.41 19.85 -11.54
C GLY A 810 23.73 18.53 -11.90
N MET A 811 23.23 17.80 -10.89
CA MET A 811 22.48 16.55 -11.06
C MET A 811 21.78 16.19 -9.74
N TYR A 812 20.47 15.96 -9.80
CA TYR A 812 19.67 15.41 -8.70
C TYR A 812 19.59 13.88 -8.80
N TYR A 813 19.11 13.36 -9.94
CA TYR A 813 19.19 11.93 -10.28
C TYR A 813 19.84 11.69 -11.64
N LEU A 814 20.62 10.61 -11.71
CA LEU A 814 21.02 9.98 -12.97
C LEU A 814 20.00 8.89 -13.32
N ARG A 815 19.41 8.97 -14.52
CA ARG A 815 18.44 8.00 -15.04
C ARG A 815 19.06 7.24 -16.21
N THR A 816 19.02 5.92 -16.17
CA THR A 816 19.61 5.05 -17.21
C THR A 816 18.60 4.12 -17.87
N LYS A 817 18.90 3.62 -19.08
CA LYS A 817 18.11 2.56 -19.71
C LYS A 817 18.56 1.19 -19.17
N PRO A 818 17.66 0.19 -19.07
CA PRO A 818 18.03 -1.18 -18.68
C PRO A 818 18.98 -1.80 -19.72
N ALA A 819 19.97 -2.59 -19.28
CA ALA A 819 20.98 -3.22 -20.14
C ALA A 819 20.44 -4.35 -21.05
N ALA A 820 19.21 -4.78 -20.85
CA ALA A 820 18.53 -5.75 -21.70
C ALA A 820 17.18 -5.17 -22.12
N ASN A 821 16.95 -5.08 -23.43
CA ASN A 821 15.61 -4.83 -23.95
C ASN A 821 14.74 -6.05 -23.59
N ALA A 822 13.73 -5.83 -22.76
CA ALA A 822 12.78 -6.87 -22.43
C ALA A 822 12.11 -7.35 -23.72
N ILE A 823 11.96 -8.68 -23.87
CA ILE A 823 11.12 -9.24 -24.93
C ILE A 823 9.70 -8.72 -24.67
N GLN A 824 9.21 -7.85 -25.54
CA GLN A 824 7.89 -7.24 -25.44
C GLN A 824 6.85 -8.26 -25.94
N PHE A 825 6.08 -8.85 -25.02
CA PHE A 825 5.10 -9.90 -25.32
C PHE A 825 3.74 -9.38 -25.81
N THR A 826 3.61 -8.08 -26.07
CA THR A 826 2.39 -7.39 -26.49
C THR A 826 2.16 -7.38 -28.01
N ILE A 827 3.09 -7.89 -28.81
CA ILE A 827 3.02 -7.83 -30.27
C ILE A 827 3.02 -9.25 -30.83
N ASP A 828 2.10 -9.50 -31.76
CA ASP A 828 2.03 -10.74 -32.53
C ASP A 828 3.41 -11.11 -33.11
N LYS A 829 3.90 -12.31 -32.76
CA LYS A 829 5.23 -12.80 -33.18
C LYS A 829 5.39 -12.82 -34.70
N THR A 830 4.30 -12.90 -35.47
CA THR A 830 4.34 -12.82 -36.93
C THR A 830 4.59 -11.40 -37.45
N LYS A 831 4.14 -10.35 -36.74
CA LYS A 831 4.41 -8.95 -37.09
C LYS A 831 5.84 -8.51 -36.73
N MET A 832 6.41 -9.06 -35.65
CA MET A 832 7.83 -8.87 -35.32
C MET A 832 8.78 -9.35 -36.42
N ALA A 833 8.47 -10.48 -37.08
CA ALA A 833 9.30 -11.01 -38.15
C ALA A 833 9.36 -10.08 -39.38
N ASN A 834 8.24 -9.41 -39.71
CA ASN A 834 8.18 -8.48 -40.84
C ASN A 834 8.84 -7.12 -40.54
N ALA A 835 8.82 -6.67 -39.29
CA ALA A 835 9.49 -5.42 -38.87
C ALA A 835 11.01 -5.59 -38.65
N MET A 836 11.46 -6.79 -38.25
CA MET A 836 12.88 -7.11 -38.08
C MET A 836 13.57 -7.49 -39.39
N ALA A 837 12.83 -7.93 -40.41
CA ALA A 837 13.41 -8.30 -41.72
C ALA A 837 14.04 -7.14 -42.51
N SER A 838 13.82 -5.88 -42.10
CA SER A 838 14.45 -4.70 -42.72
C SER A 838 15.67 -4.15 -41.95
N LYS A 839 16.02 -4.73 -40.79
CA LYS A 839 17.13 -4.27 -39.94
C LYS A 839 17.99 -5.42 -39.43
N ASP A 840 18.75 -6.08 -40.31
CA ASP A 840 20.08 -6.60 -39.94
C ASP A 840 20.83 -7.20 -41.13
N THR A 841 21.86 -6.50 -41.61
CA THR A 841 22.97 -7.07 -42.38
C THR A 841 24.26 -6.47 -41.86
N ARG A 842 24.72 -6.92 -40.68
CA ARG A 842 26.12 -6.78 -40.27
C ARG A 842 26.60 -8.09 -39.66
N SER A 843 27.77 -8.54 -40.09
CA SER A 843 28.31 -9.83 -39.69
C SER A 843 29.00 -9.74 -38.32
N GLN A 844 29.04 -10.86 -37.59
CA GLN A 844 29.73 -10.95 -36.29
C GLN A 844 31.23 -10.61 -36.36
N GLU A 845 31.83 -10.67 -37.56
CA GLU A 845 33.23 -10.27 -37.77
C GLU A 845 33.42 -8.74 -37.76
N GLU A 846 32.43 -7.95 -38.18
CA GLU A 846 32.48 -6.48 -38.12
C GLU A 846 32.36 -5.96 -36.68
N ILE A 847 31.55 -6.63 -35.86
CA ILE A 847 31.34 -6.30 -34.43
C ILE A 847 32.61 -6.59 -33.61
N GLN A 848 33.38 -7.61 -33.99
CA GLN A 848 34.61 -7.98 -33.29
C GLN A 848 35.80 -7.09 -33.71
N ALA A 849 35.83 -6.63 -34.95
CA ALA A 849 36.83 -5.66 -35.42
C ALA A 849 36.71 -4.28 -34.73
N ASP A 850 35.48 -3.80 -34.47
CA ASP A 850 35.24 -2.55 -33.76
C ASP A 850 35.61 -2.63 -32.27
N GLN A 851 35.42 -3.79 -31.64
CA GLN A 851 35.81 -4.02 -30.23
C GLN A 851 37.33 -4.06 -30.04
N GLU A 852 38.08 -4.58 -31.02
CA GLU A 852 39.55 -4.53 -31.00
C GLU A 852 40.09 -3.14 -31.35
N GLN A 853 39.42 -2.37 -32.22
CA GLN A 853 39.78 -0.96 -32.50
C GLN A 853 39.47 -0.01 -31.32
N ALA A 854 38.39 -0.26 -30.57
CA ALA A 854 38.01 0.56 -29.42
C ALA A 854 39.02 0.50 -28.26
N MET A 855 39.81 -0.57 -28.16
CA MET A 855 40.82 -0.75 -27.11
C MET A 855 42.15 -0.02 -27.41
N ALA A 856 42.34 0.48 -28.63
CA ALA A 856 43.58 1.14 -29.09
C ALA A 856 43.51 2.68 -29.19
N ALA A 857 42.40 3.32 -28.79
CA ALA A 857 42.22 4.78 -28.92
C ALA A 857 42.10 5.52 -27.57
N MET A 858 43.01 5.24 -26.63
CA MET A 858 43.32 6.18 -25.54
C MET A 858 44.34 7.21 -26.03
N ILE A 859 43.87 8.28 -26.69
CA ILE A 859 44.44 9.63 -26.76
C ILE A 859 43.52 10.44 -27.69
N CYS A 860 43.13 11.63 -27.23
CA CYS A 860 42.31 12.61 -27.94
C CYS A 860 42.72 12.73 -29.42
N ARG A 861 41.88 12.23 -30.34
CA ARG A 861 42.01 12.48 -31.78
C ARG A 861 41.02 13.54 -32.23
N ARG A 862 41.46 14.29 -33.22
CA ARG A 862 40.81 15.46 -33.83
C ARG A 862 39.44 15.15 -34.45
N ASP A 863 39.08 13.88 -34.56
CA ASP A 863 37.94 13.39 -35.33
C ASP A 863 36.68 13.22 -34.47
N ASN A 864 36.77 13.35 -33.14
CA ASN A 864 35.66 13.14 -32.19
C ASN A 864 35.22 14.44 -31.49
N LYS A 865 35.12 15.53 -32.26
CA LYS A 865 34.94 16.90 -31.74
C LYS A 865 33.56 17.18 -31.14
N GLU A 866 32.52 16.40 -31.47
CA GLU A 866 31.16 16.61 -30.97
C GLU A 866 30.85 15.87 -29.67
N ASP A 867 31.58 14.80 -29.34
CA ASP A 867 31.31 13.94 -28.16
C ASP A 867 32.17 14.30 -26.93
N CYS A 868 33.19 15.14 -27.07
CA CYS A 868 34.08 15.56 -25.98
C CYS A 868 33.80 17.02 -25.56
N MET A 869 33.03 17.24 -24.49
CA MET A 869 32.64 18.61 -24.05
C MET A 869 33.71 19.33 -23.21
N MET A 870 34.97 18.84 -23.23
CA MET A 870 36.11 19.53 -22.62
C MET A 870 36.85 20.46 -23.59
N CYS A 871 36.61 20.36 -24.90
CA CYS A 871 37.22 21.23 -25.92
C CYS A 871 36.23 22.34 -26.31
N GLY A 872 36.33 23.50 -25.67
CA GLY A 872 35.82 24.75 -26.23
C GLY A 872 36.94 25.41 -27.04
N ALA A 873 36.66 25.70 -28.32
CA ALA A 873 37.58 26.16 -29.39
C ALA A 873 38.37 25.05 -30.11
#